data_AF-A0A811LC71-F1
#
_entry.id   AF-A0A811LC71-F1
#
_cell.length_a   1.000
_cell.length_b   1.000
_cell.length_c   1.000
_cell.angle_alpha   90.00
_cell.angle_beta   90.00
_cell.angle_gamma   90.00
#
_symmetry.space_group_name_H-M   'P 1'
#
loop_
_entity.id
_entity.type
_entity.pdbx_description
1 polymer ?
#
loop_
_entity_poly.entity_id
_entity_poly.type
_entity_poly.pdbx_seq_one_letter_code
_entity_poly.pdbx_strand_id
1 'polypeptide(L)'
;MFRLPRPEPGDLLFFCKNDAAQSFEAAVLEVATVDSSVYHVALCVDEHNVVHATPSNGVALESLREAIESCTPDYVELAKVNVNQNWKKEACRLARKEVGRAVYNDLFSSDFLDSQNRRAFYCCQLVCWSYYQSHPKQESPFVPHRLNFKNADGAISDFWVNYYRERGNRAVPQDEVGSHPSKLRVSPTVTVTATRPTRMSSKLSIPRTFLKNLHFVNGSYGSECLSNKFTVYEPRTGGILTEIGSATSQDVHEVVQVAKHGQKKWAEMGWQARGDVLRKSAGLTRENVDLLADWEVRDNGKPINEAVSDVLSCAETLEFFSNPNLAGQFLPYDGDHQKFAYTRREPLGVVGAIGAWNYPIQTATWKIAPAIACGNSIIYKPSPLTPVTSVLLAEILTMAGIPDGVVNIVQGEAETGTAICSHPDIRKVSFTGSVQTGKKIAQNSNNDNIKPVTLELGGKSACIVFDDADIEVAVHGTMMANFYSQGQVCSNASKVFVHTSIIEDFTNMLVNKVKAMKVGDPLDKAVHVGASISSDHVDKVLGFVDDAVKDGARKLCGGEKVKIEGLENGYYMSPCVLSNLQPTMRAYREEIFGPVLLVIPFENEEDVLDRANETEYGLAAGVFTTDLQRAHSFANRLTAGNVYVNTFNDVSPWVPFGGYNQSGYGRENGQAAIEYYSQIKSVFMNVSGKLDNPFP
;
A
#
# COMPACT_ATOMS: atom_id res chain seq x y z
N MET A 1 -15.30 6.34 12.38
CA MET A 1 -16.55 6.08 11.61
C MET A 1 -16.22 5.52 10.22
N PHE A 2 -15.72 4.27 10.14
CA PHE A 2 -15.24 3.65 8.89
C PHE A 2 -16.12 2.49 8.40
N ARG A 3 -17.43 2.72 8.32
CA ARG A 3 -18.28 1.99 7.37
C ARG A 3 -18.35 2.86 6.12
N LEU A 4 -18.29 2.27 4.92
CA LEU A 4 -18.86 2.96 3.76
C LEU A 4 -20.23 3.50 4.18
N PRO A 5 -20.49 4.81 4.09
CA PRO A 5 -21.83 5.30 4.34
C PRO A 5 -22.73 4.54 3.39
N ARG A 6 -23.69 3.79 3.92
CA ARG A 6 -24.73 3.21 3.07
C ARG A 6 -25.39 4.38 2.35
N PRO A 7 -25.51 4.35 1.01
CA PRO A 7 -26.19 5.41 0.30
C PRO A 7 -27.57 5.63 0.94
N GLU A 8 -27.85 6.86 1.35
CA GLU A 8 -29.17 7.23 1.81
C GLU A 8 -29.98 7.78 0.64
N PRO A 9 -31.33 7.68 0.68
CA PRO A 9 -32.17 8.38 -0.29
C PRO A 9 -31.81 9.87 -0.35
N GLY A 10 -31.44 10.35 -1.53
CA GLY A 10 -31.01 11.73 -1.79
C GLY A 10 -29.53 11.98 -1.54
N ASP A 11 -28.72 10.93 -1.52
CA ASP A 11 -27.29 11.05 -1.77
C ASP A 11 -27.01 10.98 -3.28
N LEU A 12 -25.82 11.42 -3.69
CA LEU A 12 -25.39 11.44 -5.09
C LEU A 12 -24.25 10.46 -5.30
N LEU A 13 -24.29 9.76 -6.42
CA LEU A 13 -23.19 8.93 -6.90
C LEU A 13 -22.57 9.59 -8.14
N PHE A 14 -21.35 10.09 -8.01
CA PHE A 14 -20.59 10.68 -9.09
C PHE A 14 -19.73 9.62 -9.77
N PHE A 15 -19.69 9.66 -11.10
CA PHE A 15 -18.93 8.75 -11.95
C PHE A 15 -17.77 9.52 -12.55
N CYS A 16 -16.56 9.00 -12.35
CA CYS A 16 -15.34 9.72 -12.64
C CYS A 16 -14.44 8.99 -13.65
N LYS A 17 -13.77 9.76 -14.50
CA LYS A 17 -12.71 9.32 -15.42
C LYS A 17 -11.50 10.23 -15.31
N ASN A 18 -10.30 9.67 -15.35
CA ASN A 18 -9.05 10.42 -15.19
C ASN A 18 -8.44 10.89 -16.52
N ASP A 19 -8.61 10.12 -17.59
CA ASP A 19 -8.21 10.49 -18.95
C ASP A 19 -9.10 9.75 -19.94
N ALA A 20 -9.74 10.47 -20.85
CA ALA A 20 -10.50 9.86 -21.93
C ALA A 20 -9.98 10.42 -23.27
N ALA A 21 -9.38 9.56 -24.09
CA ALA A 21 -9.08 9.90 -25.47
C ALA A 21 -10.39 9.92 -26.28
N GLN A 22 -10.61 10.97 -27.08
CA GLN A 22 -11.63 11.09 -28.15
C GLN A 22 -12.99 10.38 -27.90
N SER A 23 -13.54 10.45 -26.69
CA SER A 23 -14.84 9.86 -26.33
C SER A 23 -15.86 10.95 -25.97
N PHE A 24 -17.15 10.61 -25.96
CA PHE A 24 -18.20 11.54 -25.54
C PHE A 24 -17.99 12.00 -24.09
N GLU A 25 -17.52 11.12 -23.20
CA GLU A 25 -17.20 11.48 -21.81
C GLU A 25 -16.04 12.46 -21.73
N ALA A 26 -15.01 12.29 -22.58
CA ALA A 26 -13.89 13.24 -22.68
C ALA A 26 -14.40 14.64 -23.04
N ALA A 27 -15.23 14.72 -24.06
CA ALA A 27 -15.83 15.98 -24.49
C ALA A 27 -16.69 16.61 -23.38
N VAL A 28 -17.42 15.80 -22.61
CA VAL A 28 -18.20 16.29 -21.45
C VAL A 28 -17.28 16.89 -20.39
N LEU A 29 -16.12 16.26 -20.10
CA LEU A 29 -15.15 16.82 -19.16
C LEU A 29 -14.60 18.18 -19.62
N GLU A 30 -14.46 18.41 -20.93
CA GLU A 30 -14.08 19.71 -21.50
C GLU A 30 -15.14 20.81 -21.25
N VAL A 31 -16.42 20.46 -21.08
CA VAL A 31 -17.51 21.44 -20.83
C VAL A 31 -17.43 22.05 -19.43
N ALA A 32 -16.65 21.45 -18.54
CA ALA A 32 -16.43 21.92 -17.18
C ALA A 32 -15.35 23.01 -17.10
N THR A 33 -15.03 23.44 -15.88
CA THR A 33 -13.72 24.08 -15.64
C THR A 33 -12.61 23.07 -15.93
N VAL A 34 -11.42 23.55 -16.35
CA VAL A 34 -10.20 22.85 -16.84
C VAL A 34 -9.70 21.66 -15.99
N ASP A 35 -10.43 21.27 -14.95
CA ASP A 35 -10.00 20.41 -13.86
C ASP A 35 -11.09 19.47 -13.30
N SER A 36 -11.98 18.94 -14.15
CA SER A 36 -12.98 17.96 -13.69
C SER A 36 -12.66 16.53 -14.12
N SER A 37 -12.85 15.57 -13.21
CA SER A 37 -12.90 14.14 -13.53
C SER A 37 -14.33 13.58 -13.57
N VAL A 38 -15.36 14.39 -13.29
CA VAL A 38 -16.74 13.91 -13.14
C VAL A 38 -17.53 14.15 -14.43
N TYR A 39 -17.89 13.07 -15.11
CA TYR A 39 -18.65 13.14 -16.36
C TYR A 39 -20.11 12.74 -16.19
N HIS A 40 -20.49 12.02 -15.13
CA HIS A 40 -21.86 11.56 -14.92
C HIS A 40 -22.25 11.56 -13.43
N VAL A 41 -23.56 11.61 -13.15
CA VAL A 41 -24.11 11.59 -11.78
C VAL A 41 -25.43 10.84 -11.72
N ALA A 42 -25.64 10.09 -10.64
CA ALA A 42 -26.88 9.43 -10.33
C ALA A 42 -27.42 9.83 -8.95
N LEU A 43 -28.75 9.79 -8.78
CA LEU A 43 -29.43 10.04 -7.51
C LEU A 43 -29.66 8.70 -6.79
N CYS A 44 -29.08 8.51 -5.62
CA CYS A 44 -29.35 7.36 -4.76
C CYS A 44 -30.79 7.45 -4.23
N VAL A 45 -31.62 6.45 -4.52
CA VAL A 45 -33.02 6.45 -4.07
C VAL A 45 -33.27 5.49 -2.90
N ASP A 46 -32.33 4.57 -2.67
CA ASP A 46 -32.21 3.69 -1.52
C ASP A 46 -30.76 3.14 -1.44
N GLU A 47 -30.53 2.15 -0.57
CA GLU A 47 -29.19 1.58 -0.33
C GLU A 47 -28.62 0.75 -1.50
N HIS A 48 -29.44 0.43 -2.50
CA HIS A 48 -29.06 -0.49 -3.60
C HIS A 48 -29.31 0.07 -4.99
N ASN A 49 -30.15 1.10 -5.12
CA ASN A 49 -30.62 1.57 -6.41
C ASN A 49 -30.37 3.07 -6.61
N VAL A 50 -30.12 3.42 -7.86
CA VAL A 50 -29.97 4.80 -8.33
C VAL A 50 -30.95 5.10 -9.44
N VAL A 51 -31.32 6.38 -9.55
CA VAL A 51 -32.02 6.91 -10.71
C VAL A 51 -31.08 7.87 -11.44
N HIS A 52 -30.91 7.66 -12.74
CA HIS A 52 -30.10 8.51 -13.61
C HIS A 52 -30.62 8.49 -15.03
N ALA A 53 -30.11 9.42 -15.86
CA ALA A 53 -30.45 9.49 -17.27
C ALA A 53 -29.25 9.07 -18.13
N THR A 54 -29.38 8.01 -18.93
CA THR A 54 -28.31 7.49 -19.79
C THR A 54 -28.72 7.53 -21.27
N PRO A 55 -27.77 7.64 -22.22
CA PRO A 55 -28.09 7.65 -23.66
C PRO A 55 -28.90 6.43 -24.11
N SER A 56 -28.67 5.26 -23.51
CA SER A 56 -29.29 4.00 -23.90
C SER A 56 -30.71 3.84 -23.36
N ASN A 57 -30.96 4.24 -22.11
CA ASN A 57 -32.19 3.90 -21.38
C ASN A 57 -33.08 5.11 -21.07
N GLY A 58 -32.65 6.33 -21.39
CA GLY A 58 -33.30 7.54 -20.88
C GLY A 58 -33.22 7.59 -19.36
N VAL A 59 -34.27 8.04 -18.68
CA VAL A 59 -34.34 7.98 -17.22
C VAL A 59 -34.66 6.55 -16.77
N ALA A 60 -33.72 5.93 -16.05
CA ALA A 60 -33.80 4.55 -15.60
C ALA A 60 -33.60 4.43 -14.09
N LEU A 61 -34.23 3.40 -13.51
CA LEU A 61 -33.95 2.90 -12.17
C LEU A 61 -33.06 1.66 -12.33
N GLU A 62 -31.82 1.74 -11.86
CA GLU A 62 -30.84 0.67 -11.97
C GLU A 62 -30.25 0.37 -10.59
N SER A 63 -29.80 -0.87 -10.38
CA SER A 63 -28.97 -1.16 -9.22
C SER A 63 -27.65 -0.40 -9.32
N LEU A 64 -27.02 -0.11 -8.18
CA LEU A 64 -25.69 0.51 -8.13
C LEU A 64 -24.67 -0.23 -9.01
N ARG A 65 -24.78 -1.56 -9.04
CA ARG A 65 -23.89 -2.42 -9.83
C ARG A 65 -24.11 -2.22 -11.33
N GLU A 66 -25.36 -2.29 -11.79
CA GLU A 66 -25.70 -2.11 -13.21
C GLU A 66 -25.28 -0.72 -13.70
N ALA A 67 -25.53 0.32 -12.91
CA ALA A 67 -25.14 1.68 -13.25
C ALA A 67 -23.60 1.84 -13.38
N ILE A 68 -22.82 1.21 -12.50
CA ILE A 68 -21.35 1.19 -12.59
C ILE A 68 -20.88 0.43 -13.82
N GLU A 69 -21.46 -0.74 -14.09
CA GLU A 69 -21.12 -1.56 -15.26
C GLU A 69 -21.47 -0.85 -16.57
N SER A 70 -22.61 -0.16 -16.66
CA SER A 70 -23.05 0.54 -17.86
C SER A 70 -22.28 1.83 -18.12
N CYS A 71 -21.95 2.58 -17.05
CA CYS A 71 -21.26 3.86 -17.19
C CYS A 71 -19.75 3.69 -17.35
N THR A 72 -19.18 2.56 -16.93
CA THR A 72 -17.73 2.24 -17.01
C THR A 72 -16.81 3.34 -16.44
N PRO A 73 -17.05 3.84 -15.20
CA PRO A 73 -16.16 4.84 -14.60
C PRO A 73 -14.86 4.19 -14.11
N ASP A 74 -13.78 4.96 -14.03
CA ASP A 74 -12.53 4.52 -13.38
C ASP A 74 -12.74 4.38 -11.86
N TYR A 75 -13.48 5.33 -11.28
CA TYR A 75 -13.89 5.31 -9.88
C TYR A 75 -15.22 6.05 -9.69
N VAL A 76 -15.87 5.80 -8.56
CA VAL A 76 -17.09 6.50 -8.16
C VAL A 76 -16.91 7.23 -6.84
N GLU A 77 -17.57 8.36 -6.68
CA GLU A 77 -17.62 9.10 -5.42
C GLU A 77 -19.05 9.15 -4.88
N LEU A 78 -19.24 8.70 -3.65
CA LEU A 78 -20.49 8.88 -2.93
C LEU A 78 -20.47 10.21 -2.21
N ALA A 79 -21.52 11.02 -2.37
CA ALA A 79 -21.62 12.32 -1.75
C ALA A 79 -22.98 12.56 -1.08
N LYS A 80 -22.96 13.19 0.10
CA LYS A 80 -24.16 13.64 0.79
C LYS A 80 -24.55 15.04 0.34
N VAL A 81 -25.84 15.25 0.12
CA VAL A 81 -26.43 16.59 -0.02
C VAL A 81 -26.90 17.07 1.36
N ASN A 82 -26.29 18.13 1.89
CA ASN A 82 -26.50 18.66 3.23
C ASN A 82 -27.78 19.52 3.30
N VAL A 83 -28.92 18.89 3.05
CA VAL A 83 -30.27 19.45 3.19
C VAL A 83 -31.14 18.55 4.07
N ASN A 84 -32.32 19.02 4.46
CA ASN A 84 -33.22 18.22 5.30
C ASN A 84 -33.66 16.91 4.60
N GLN A 85 -33.94 15.87 5.39
CA GLN A 85 -34.25 14.54 4.87
C GLN A 85 -35.58 14.45 4.12
N ASN A 86 -36.56 15.29 4.42
CA ASN A 86 -37.84 15.30 3.70
C ASN A 86 -37.66 15.81 2.27
N TRP A 87 -36.81 16.82 2.09
CA TRP A 87 -36.45 17.37 0.80
C TRP A 87 -35.76 16.30 -0.07
N LYS A 88 -34.78 15.59 0.49
CA LYS A 88 -34.13 14.45 -0.17
C LYS A 88 -35.12 13.37 -0.64
N LYS A 89 -36.02 12.95 0.24
CA LYS A 89 -37.03 11.92 -0.07
C LYS A 89 -37.98 12.35 -1.18
N GLU A 90 -38.40 13.62 -1.17
CA GLU A 90 -39.27 14.16 -2.21
C GLU A 90 -38.55 14.29 -3.56
N ALA A 91 -37.28 14.70 -3.56
CA ALA A 91 -36.44 14.67 -4.76
C ALA A 91 -36.35 13.25 -5.36
N CYS A 92 -36.10 12.22 -4.53
CA CYS A 92 -36.09 10.83 -4.96
C CYS A 92 -37.43 10.38 -5.56
N ARG A 93 -38.54 10.78 -4.93
CA ARG A 93 -39.90 10.46 -5.42
C ARG A 93 -40.15 11.08 -6.79
N LEU A 94 -39.72 12.31 -7.01
CA LEU A 94 -39.87 13.00 -8.29
C LEU A 94 -39.00 12.37 -9.38
N ALA A 95 -37.73 12.07 -9.08
CA ALA A 95 -36.85 11.37 -10.03
C ALA A 95 -37.44 10.01 -10.45
N ARG A 96 -37.97 9.23 -9.50
CA ARG A 96 -38.62 7.93 -9.77
C ARG A 96 -39.82 8.04 -10.70
N LYS A 97 -40.55 9.15 -10.71
CA LYS A 97 -41.70 9.33 -11.62
C LYS A 97 -41.29 9.49 -13.07
N GLU A 98 -40.07 9.94 -13.34
CA GLU A 98 -39.56 10.13 -14.70
C GLU A 98 -39.02 8.83 -15.31
N VAL A 99 -38.83 7.78 -14.50
CA VAL A 99 -38.35 6.47 -14.95
C VAL A 99 -39.27 5.90 -16.03
N GLY A 100 -38.70 5.62 -17.21
CA GLY A 100 -39.42 5.14 -18.39
C GLY A 100 -40.34 6.16 -19.06
N ARG A 101 -40.45 7.40 -18.54
CA ARG A 101 -41.28 8.47 -19.11
C ARG A 101 -40.46 9.51 -19.88
N ALA A 102 -39.27 9.84 -19.37
CA ALA A 102 -38.37 10.81 -19.98
C ALA A 102 -37.20 10.10 -20.65
N VAL A 103 -36.82 10.58 -21.84
CA VAL A 103 -35.67 10.07 -22.60
C VAL A 103 -34.38 10.81 -22.22
N TYR A 104 -33.26 10.46 -22.86
CA TYR A 104 -32.00 11.16 -22.64
C TYR A 104 -31.98 12.51 -23.35
N ASN A 105 -31.59 13.58 -22.65
CA ASN A 105 -31.44 14.89 -23.27
C ASN A 105 -30.11 14.95 -24.02
N ASP A 106 -30.16 14.69 -25.33
CA ASP A 106 -29.02 14.73 -26.23
C ASP A 106 -28.61 16.16 -26.64
N LEU A 107 -29.35 17.19 -26.23
CA LEU A 107 -29.06 18.59 -26.51
C LEU A 107 -28.55 19.36 -25.31
N PHE A 108 -28.65 18.80 -24.12
CA PHE A 108 -28.40 19.50 -22.85
C PHE A 108 -29.28 20.74 -22.66
N SER A 109 -30.43 20.81 -23.34
CA SER A 109 -31.30 22.00 -23.37
C SER A 109 -31.94 22.29 -22.02
N SER A 110 -32.15 23.57 -21.71
CA SER A 110 -32.76 24.00 -20.44
C SER A 110 -34.28 23.80 -20.37
N ASP A 111 -34.94 23.51 -21.49
CA ASP A 111 -36.38 23.26 -21.59
C ASP A 111 -36.77 21.79 -21.37
N PHE A 112 -35.78 20.92 -21.10
CA PHE A 112 -35.97 19.48 -20.85
C PHE A 112 -36.57 18.73 -22.05
N LEU A 113 -36.13 19.09 -23.26
CA LEU A 113 -36.55 18.46 -24.52
C LEU A 113 -35.34 17.91 -25.28
N ASP A 114 -35.48 16.71 -25.86
CA ASP A 114 -34.45 16.14 -26.74
C ASP A 114 -34.54 16.68 -28.17
N SER A 115 -33.67 16.18 -29.05
CA SER A 115 -33.66 16.52 -30.47
C SER A 115 -34.95 16.23 -31.23
N GLN A 116 -35.83 15.38 -30.68
CA GLN A 116 -37.12 14.97 -31.24
C GLN A 116 -38.31 15.60 -30.49
N ASN A 117 -38.06 16.63 -29.67
CA ASN A 117 -39.08 17.36 -28.92
C ASN A 117 -39.84 16.50 -27.90
N ARG A 118 -39.19 15.46 -27.36
CA ARG A 118 -39.70 14.60 -26.29
C ARG A 118 -39.16 15.06 -24.95
N ARG A 119 -39.94 14.86 -23.88
CA ARG A 119 -39.49 15.14 -22.50
C ARG A 119 -38.22 14.34 -22.20
N ALA A 120 -37.17 15.03 -21.80
CA ALA A 120 -35.85 14.44 -21.67
C ALA A 120 -35.02 15.08 -20.54
N PHE A 121 -34.11 14.29 -19.98
CA PHE A 121 -33.15 14.77 -18.99
C PHE A 121 -31.73 14.33 -19.33
N TYR A 122 -30.76 15.21 -19.11
CA TYR A 122 -29.38 14.81 -18.87
C TYR A 122 -29.20 14.43 -17.40
N CYS A 123 -28.18 13.64 -17.06
CA CYS A 123 -28.04 13.04 -15.73
C CYS A 123 -28.07 14.07 -14.59
N CYS A 124 -27.33 15.18 -14.71
CA CYS A 124 -27.33 16.24 -13.71
C CYS A 124 -28.57 17.14 -13.79
N GLN A 125 -29.20 17.28 -14.97
CA GLN A 125 -30.48 18.01 -15.09
C GLN A 125 -31.57 17.31 -14.29
N LEU A 126 -31.64 15.98 -14.36
CA LEU A 126 -32.58 15.18 -13.57
C LEU A 126 -32.40 15.44 -12.08
N VAL A 127 -31.15 15.44 -11.59
CA VAL A 127 -30.84 15.71 -10.19
C VAL A 127 -31.23 17.13 -9.81
N CYS A 128 -30.74 18.16 -10.52
CA CYS A 128 -31.05 19.55 -10.23
C CYS A 128 -32.57 19.81 -10.26
N TRP A 129 -33.27 19.28 -11.26
CA TRP A 129 -34.73 19.39 -11.38
C TRP A 129 -35.45 18.74 -10.21
N SER A 130 -35.03 17.55 -9.80
CA SER A 130 -35.68 16.81 -8.70
C SER A 130 -35.55 17.56 -7.37
N TYR A 131 -34.39 18.14 -7.08
CA TYR A 131 -34.19 18.96 -5.88
C TYR A 131 -34.92 20.30 -5.95
N TYR A 132 -34.88 20.97 -7.10
CA TYR A 132 -35.58 22.24 -7.29
C TYR A 132 -37.09 22.08 -7.09
N GLN A 133 -37.71 21.08 -7.73
CA GLN A 133 -39.16 20.83 -7.65
C GLN A 133 -39.62 20.31 -6.30
N SER A 134 -38.73 19.71 -5.51
CA SER A 134 -39.06 19.20 -4.17
C SER A 134 -38.97 20.27 -3.08
N HIS A 135 -38.43 21.46 -3.38
CA HIS A 135 -38.42 22.57 -2.44
C HIS A 135 -39.70 23.42 -2.56
N PRO A 136 -40.40 23.75 -1.47
CA PRO A 136 -41.65 24.53 -1.52
C PRO A 136 -41.53 25.90 -2.19
N LYS A 137 -40.35 26.53 -2.10
CA LYS A 137 -40.05 27.82 -2.73
C LYS A 137 -39.36 27.69 -4.09
N GLN A 138 -39.20 26.47 -4.59
CA GLN A 138 -38.45 26.17 -5.81
C GLN A 138 -37.03 26.75 -5.77
N GLU A 139 -36.26 26.36 -4.75
CA GLU A 139 -34.85 26.73 -4.62
C GLU A 139 -34.00 25.50 -4.92
N SER A 140 -32.83 25.70 -5.55
CA SER A 140 -31.85 24.64 -5.77
C SER A 140 -30.79 24.67 -4.66
N PRO A 141 -30.42 23.53 -4.07
CA PRO A 141 -29.29 23.47 -3.14
C PRO A 141 -27.94 23.54 -3.87
N PHE A 142 -27.95 23.49 -5.20
CA PHE A 142 -26.75 23.40 -6.03
C PHE A 142 -26.43 24.73 -6.69
N VAL A 143 -25.14 24.98 -6.94
CA VAL A 143 -24.70 26.23 -7.57
C VAL A 143 -25.24 26.34 -8.99
N PRO A 144 -25.75 27.52 -9.42
CA PRO A 144 -26.12 27.76 -10.80
C PRO A 144 -24.92 27.56 -11.73
N HIS A 145 -25.18 27.09 -12.95
CA HIS A 145 -24.15 26.85 -13.95
C HIS A 145 -24.56 27.39 -15.31
N ARG A 146 -23.58 27.93 -16.04
CA ARG A 146 -23.67 28.22 -17.47
C ARG A 146 -22.76 27.27 -18.23
N LEU A 147 -23.29 26.66 -19.29
CA LEU A 147 -22.55 25.68 -20.08
C LEU A 147 -21.35 26.34 -20.77
N ASN A 148 -20.19 25.70 -20.73
CA ASN A 148 -18.98 26.23 -21.34
C ASN A 148 -18.28 25.18 -22.20
N PHE A 149 -18.54 25.17 -23.50
CA PHE A 149 -17.98 24.22 -24.47
C PHE A 149 -16.62 24.65 -25.05
N LYS A 150 -15.99 25.68 -24.46
CA LYS A 150 -14.69 26.19 -24.90
C LYS A 150 -13.57 25.34 -24.33
N ASN A 151 -12.60 25.00 -25.18
CA ASN A 151 -11.35 24.36 -24.80
C ASN A 151 -10.40 25.34 -24.09
N ALA A 152 -9.21 24.87 -23.72
CA ALA A 152 -8.19 25.68 -23.03
C ALA A 152 -7.75 26.93 -23.82
N ASP A 153 -7.83 26.88 -25.15
CA ASP A 153 -7.51 28.00 -26.06
C ASP A 153 -8.68 28.98 -26.25
N GLY A 154 -9.82 28.75 -25.57
CA GLY A 154 -11.00 29.60 -25.62
C GLY A 154 -11.90 29.39 -26.85
N ALA A 155 -11.62 28.40 -27.69
CA ALA A 155 -12.42 28.04 -28.85
C ALA A 155 -13.39 26.90 -28.53
N ILE A 156 -14.56 26.86 -29.17
CA ILE A 156 -15.47 25.71 -29.04
C ILE A 156 -14.84 24.51 -29.76
N SER A 157 -14.73 23.38 -29.08
CA SER A 157 -14.14 22.15 -29.64
C SER A 157 -14.89 21.67 -30.88
N ASP A 158 -14.16 21.21 -31.90
CA ASP A 158 -14.72 20.65 -33.14
C ASP A 158 -15.68 19.50 -32.88
N PHE A 159 -15.44 18.74 -31.80
CA PHE A 159 -16.35 17.70 -31.34
C PHE A 159 -17.76 18.24 -31.14
N TRP A 160 -17.90 19.32 -30.36
CA TRP A 160 -19.20 19.90 -30.04
C TRP A 160 -19.86 20.57 -31.24
N VAL A 161 -19.07 21.21 -32.10
CA VAL A 161 -19.58 21.77 -33.36
C VAL A 161 -20.19 20.67 -34.23
N ASN A 162 -19.49 19.55 -34.41
CA ASN A 162 -20.01 18.42 -35.20
C ASN A 162 -21.20 17.73 -34.50
N TYR A 163 -21.14 17.57 -33.18
CA TYR A 163 -22.19 16.95 -32.37
C TYR A 163 -23.54 17.64 -32.52
N TYR A 164 -23.57 18.99 -32.47
CA TYR A 164 -24.79 19.77 -32.66
C TYR A 164 -25.17 19.94 -34.14
N ARG A 165 -24.19 19.88 -35.05
CA ARG A 165 -24.46 19.89 -36.50
C ARG A 165 -25.28 18.67 -36.93
N GLU A 166 -24.89 17.48 -36.46
CA GLU A 166 -25.59 16.21 -36.76
C GLU A 166 -27.01 16.17 -36.17
N ARG A 167 -27.27 16.94 -35.12
CA ARG A 167 -28.56 17.02 -34.41
C ARG A 167 -29.43 18.18 -34.90
N GLY A 168 -29.52 18.33 -36.22
CA GLY A 168 -30.39 19.30 -36.88
C GLY A 168 -29.73 20.67 -37.12
N ASN A 169 -28.42 20.71 -37.34
CA ASN A 169 -27.65 21.92 -37.63
C ASN A 169 -27.84 23.04 -36.58
N ARG A 170 -27.83 22.67 -35.31
CA ARG A 170 -28.08 23.57 -34.18
C ARG A 170 -26.80 24.29 -33.75
N ALA A 171 -26.96 25.46 -33.13
CA ALA A 171 -25.86 26.13 -32.45
C ALA A 171 -25.50 25.38 -31.16
N VAL A 172 -24.22 25.40 -30.80
CA VAL A 172 -23.75 24.92 -29.50
C VAL A 172 -24.29 25.87 -28.42
N PRO A 173 -24.95 25.39 -27.35
CA PRO A 173 -25.60 26.22 -26.32
C PRO A 173 -24.57 26.79 -25.33
N GLN A 174 -23.57 27.48 -25.86
CA GLN A 174 -22.53 28.16 -25.10
C GLN A 174 -23.14 29.29 -24.26
N ASP A 175 -22.72 29.37 -23.00
CA ASP A 175 -23.15 30.37 -22.01
C ASP A 175 -24.65 30.31 -21.63
N GLU A 176 -25.42 29.35 -22.16
CA GLU A 176 -26.80 29.10 -21.75
C GLU A 176 -26.87 28.55 -20.32
N VAL A 177 -28.04 28.73 -19.68
CA VAL A 177 -28.29 28.17 -18.34
C VAL A 177 -28.35 26.65 -18.46
N GLY A 178 -27.56 25.95 -17.64
CA GLY A 178 -27.53 24.49 -17.66
C GLY A 178 -27.06 23.90 -16.35
N SER A 179 -26.66 22.64 -16.39
CA SER A 179 -26.09 21.92 -15.26
C SER A 179 -24.99 20.98 -15.74
N HIS A 180 -23.99 20.75 -14.88
CA HIS A 180 -22.89 19.85 -15.17
C HIS A 180 -22.54 19.06 -13.89
N PRO A 181 -22.27 17.74 -13.97
CA PRO A 181 -21.94 16.91 -12.80
C PRO A 181 -20.80 17.50 -11.96
N SER A 182 -19.77 18.06 -12.60
CA SER A 182 -18.65 18.71 -11.90
C SER A 182 -19.05 19.91 -11.03
N LYS A 183 -19.98 20.74 -11.52
CA LYS A 183 -20.50 21.90 -10.76
C LYS A 183 -21.41 21.48 -9.63
N LEU A 184 -22.18 20.41 -9.86
CA LEU A 184 -22.96 19.78 -8.83
C LEU A 184 -22.08 19.29 -7.69
N ARG A 185 -20.98 18.58 -8.02
CA ARG A 185 -20.01 18.05 -7.05
C ARG A 185 -19.38 19.13 -6.16
N VAL A 186 -19.03 20.29 -6.72
CA VAL A 186 -18.38 21.39 -5.98
C VAL A 186 -19.36 22.33 -5.29
N SER A 187 -20.66 22.01 -5.29
CA SER A 187 -21.65 22.81 -4.58
C SER A 187 -21.38 22.79 -3.07
N PRO A 188 -21.50 23.92 -2.33
CA PRO A 188 -21.22 23.97 -0.89
C PRO A 188 -22.09 23.01 -0.04
N THR A 189 -23.25 22.63 -0.57
CA THR A 189 -24.17 21.67 0.06
C THR A 189 -23.77 20.22 -0.21
N VAL A 190 -22.78 19.93 -1.04
CA VAL A 190 -22.37 18.57 -1.40
C VAL A 190 -21.07 18.23 -0.71
N THR A 191 -21.04 17.09 -0.01
CA THR A 191 -19.83 16.59 0.68
C THR A 191 -19.56 15.17 0.24
N VAL A 192 -18.41 14.93 -0.40
CA VAL A 192 -17.94 13.58 -0.75
C VAL A 192 -17.61 12.83 0.54
N THR A 193 -18.20 11.66 0.72
CA THR A 193 -18.08 10.83 1.93
C THR A 193 -17.29 9.55 1.69
N ALA A 194 -17.18 9.09 0.44
CA ALA A 194 -16.34 7.95 0.08
C ALA A 194 -15.93 8.03 -1.40
N THR A 195 -14.74 7.53 -1.71
CA THR A 195 -14.28 7.31 -3.09
C THR A 195 -13.99 5.82 -3.27
N ARG A 196 -14.53 5.21 -4.33
CA ARG A 196 -14.44 3.78 -4.58
C ARG A 196 -13.88 3.51 -5.98
N PRO A 197 -12.73 2.83 -6.11
CA PRO A 197 -12.24 2.39 -7.41
C PRO A 197 -13.14 1.31 -7.99
N THR A 198 -13.27 1.26 -9.32
CA THR A 198 -14.05 0.20 -9.99
C THR A 198 -13.16 -0.96 -10.43
N ARG A 199 -13.78 -2.13 -10.64
CA ARG A 199 -13.06 -3.36 -11.03
C ARG A 199 -12.88 -3.50 -12.56
N MET A 200 -13.22 -2.47 -13.32
CA MET A 200 -13.35 -2.54 -14.78
C MET A 200 -12.06 -2.15 -15.52
N SER A 201 -11.24 -1.28 -14.94
CA SER A 201 -9.95 -0.88 -15.50
C SER A 201 -8.83 -1.79 -14.98
N SER A 202 -7.82 -2.02 -15.81
CA SER A 202 -6.56 -2.64 -15.37
C SER A 202 -5.51 -1.59 -14.96
N LYS A 203 -5.73 -0.32 -15.30
CA LYS A 203 -4.88 0.80 -14.91
C LYS A 203 -5.40 1.47 -13.64
N LEU A 204 -4.50 1.63 -12.67
CA LEU A 204 -4.72 2.44 -11.48
C LEU A 204 -4.99 3.88 -11.88
N SER A 205 -6.00 4.45 -11.23
CA SER A 205 -6.45 5.81 -11.50
C SER A 205 -6.44 6.56 -10.19
N ILE A 206 -5.47 7.45 -9.99
CA ILE A 206 -5.31 8.20 -8.74
C ILE A 206 -6.36 9.31 -8.68
N PRO A 207 -7.34 9.28 -7.77
CA PRO A 207 -8.29 10.38 -7.65
C PRO A 207 -7.57 11.65 -7.19
N ARG A 208 -8.06 12.83 -7.60
CA ARG A 208 -7.48 14.13 -7.16
C ARG A 208 -7.47 14.31 -5.64
N THR A 209 -8.39 13.66 -4.93
CA THR A 209 -8.53 13.68 -3.47
C THR A 209 -7.75 12.56 -2.78
N PHE A 210 -6.98 11.75 -3.53
CA PHE A 210 -6.26 10.58 -3.02
C PHE A 210 -5.39 10.88 -1.81
N LEU A 211 -4.48 11.86 -1.92
CA LEU A 211 -3.57 12.22 -0.83
C LEU A 211 -4.30 12.75 0.42
N LYS A 212 -5.54 13.21 0.29
CA LYS A 212 -6.36 13.64 1.43
C LYS A 212 -7.09 12.48 2.12
N ASN A 213 -7.17 11.31 1.47
CA ASN A 213 -7.96 10.16 1.92
C ASN A 213 -7.13 8.87 1.86
N LEU A 214 -6.09 8.78 2.68
CA LEU A 214 -5.17 7.63 2.71
C LEU A 214 -5.60 6.51 3.67
N HIS A 215 -6.79 6.59 4.26
CA HIS A 215 -7.43 5.42 4.88
C HIS A 215 -8.14 4.60 3.80
N PHE A 216 -7.93 3.29 3.77
CA PHE A 216 -8.64 2.39 2.85
C PHE A 216 -9.38 1.33 3.64
N VAL A 217 -10.69 1.46 3.78
CA VAL A 217 -11.49 0.57 4.62
C VAL A 217 -12.70 0.09 3.83
N ASN A 218 -13.00 -1.20 3.93
CA ASN A 218 -14.17 -1.78 3.27
C ASN A 218 -14.19 -1.58 1.74
N GLY A 219 -13.03 -1.67 1.08
CA GLY A 219 -12.91 -1.56 -0.38
C GLY A 219 -13.03 -0.13 -0.93
N SER A 220 -12.79 0.90 -0.11
CA SER A 220 -12.91 2.30 -0.51
C SER A 220 -11.99 3.21 0.30
N TYR A 221 -11.64 4.34 -0.30
CA TYR A 221 -11.01 5.46 0.38
C TYR A 221 -11.98 6.07 1.40
N GLY A 222 -11.59 6.10 2.67
CA GLY A 222 -12.42 6.57 3.78
C GLY A 222 -12.35 8.10 3.99
N SER A 223 -13.41 8.66 4.58
CA SER A 223 -13.53 10.07 4.97
C SER A 223 -12.57 10.46 6.09
N GLU A 224 -12.08 11.71 6.05
CA GLU A 224 -11.12 12.29 7.00
C GLU A 224 -11.38 11.91 8.47
N CYS A 225 -10.41 11.24 9.12
CA CYS A 225 -10.29 11.32 10.58
C CYS A 225 -9.96 12.77 10.93
N LEU A 226 -10.90 13.49 11.56
CA LEU A 226 -10.73 14.93 11.80
C LEU A 226 -9.89 15.26 13.03
N SER A 227 -9.59 14.28 13.90
CA SER A 227 -8.80 14.48 15.12
C SER A 227 -7.35 14.03 14.96
N ASN A 228 -6.41 14.82 15.50
CA ASN A 228 -4.97 14.52 15.58
C ASN A 228 -4.33 14.18 14.22
N LYS A 229 -4.14 15.21 13.39
CA LYS A 229 -3.45 15.08 12.10
C LYS A 229 -1.94 15.01 12.27
N PHE A 230 -1.28 14.23 11.42
CA PHE A 230 0.17 14.24 11.24
C PHE A 230 0.54 14.62 9.81
N THR A 231 1.67 15.29 9.65
CA THR A 231 2.19 15.75 8.37
C THR A 231 3.06 14.67 7.74
N VAL A 232 2.85 14.44 6.43
CA VAL A 232 3.68 13.57 5.60
C VAL A 232 4.53 14.46 4.71
N TYR A 233 5.83 14.19 4.67
CA TYR A 233 6.78 14.95 3.87
C TYR A 233 7.24 14.10 2.69
N GLU A 234 7.49 14.73 1.55
CA GLU A 234 8.17 14.11 0.41
C GLU A 234 9.70 14.24 0.62
N PRO A 235 10.44 13.15 0.90
CA PRO A 235 11.85 13.24 1.27
C PRO A 235 12.75 13.88 0.19
N ARG A 236 12.37 13.67 -1.08
CA ARG A 236 13.03 14.23 -2.26
C ARG A 236 13.06 15.76 -2.26
N THR A 237 11.96 16.41 -1.88
CA THR A 237 11.82 17.88 -1.93
C THR A 237 11.92 18.53 -0.57
N GLY A 238 11.69 17.77 0.52
CA GLY A 238 11.47 18.28 1.86
C GLY A 238 10.12 19.00 2.04
N GLY A 239 9.28 19.00 1.00
CA GLY A 239 7.96 19.63 1.02
C GLY A 239 6.92 18.77 1.72
N ILE A 240 5.81 19.40 2.10
CA ILE A 240 4.65 18.69 2.64
C ILE A 240 3.93 17.97 1.49
N LEU A 241 3.84 16.65 1.58
CA LEU A 241 3.07 15.85 0.65
C LEU A 241 1.57 15.93 0.98
N THR A 242 1.21 15.74 2.26
CA THR A 242 -0.18 15.81 2.75
C THR A 242 -0.26 15.86 4.28
N GLU A 243 -1.46 16.06 4.81
CA GLU A 243 -1.79 15.92 6.24
C GLU A 243 -2.88 14.88 6.41
N ILE A 244 -2.66 13.91 7.30
CA ILE A 244 -3.55 12.75 7.49
C ILE A 244 -4.03 12.70 8.93
N GLY A 245 -5.33 12.47 9.15
CA GLY A 245 -5.85 12.18 10.48
C GLY A 245 -5.41 10.81 10.99
N SER A 246 -4.93 10.75 12.22
CA SER A 246 -4.58 9.50 12.90
C SER A 246 -5.84 8.76 13.36
N ALA A 247 -5.95 7.47 13.05
CA ALA A 247 -7.08 6.64 13.48
C ALA A 247 -7.03 6.41 15.00
N THR A 248 -8.14 6.67 15.67
CA THR A 248 -8.29 6.46 17.12
C THR A 248 -8.52 4.98 17.45
N SER A 249 -8.47 4.64 18.74
CA SER A 249 -8.88 3.30 19.21
C SER A 249 -10.31 2.91 18.80
N GLN A 250 -11.23 3.88 18.77
CA GLN A 250 -12.61 3.67 18.32
C GLN A 250 -12.68 3.39 16.81
N ASP A 251 -11.88 4.10 16.01
CA ASP A 251 -11.80 3.85 14.57
C ASP A 251 -11.27 2.44 14.30
N VAL A 252 -10.20 2.03 14.99
CA VAL A 252 -9.66 0.67 14.90
C VAL A 252 -10.73 -0.37 15.27
N HIS A 253 -11.50 -0.15 16.33
CA HIS A 253 -12.58 -1.06 16.72
C HIS A 253 -13.61 -1.26 15.59
N GLU A 254 -14.00 -0.18 14.91
CA GLU A 254 -14.94 -0.25 13.80
C GLU A 254 -14.36 -0.97 12.58
N VAL A 255 -13.09 -0.69 12.24
CA VAL A 255 -12.39 -1.40 11.16
C VAL A 255 -12.28 -2.89 11.48
N VAL A 256 -12.10 -3.28 12.74
CA VAL A 256 -12.12 -4.69 13.14
C VAL A 256 -13.48 -5.33 12.89
N GLN A 257 -14.60 -4.64 13.11
CA GLN A 257 -15.92 -5.18 12.78
C GLN A 257 -16.10 -5.37 11.26
N VAL A 258 -15.59 -4.44 10.45
CA VAL A 258 -15.54 -4.57 8.99
C VAL A 258 -14.70 -5.79 8.59
N ALA A 259 -13.51 -5.92 9.16
CA ALA A 259 -12.59 -7.01 8.88
C ALA A 259 -13.20 -8.37 9.22
N LYS A 260 -13.85 -8.50 10.39
CA LYS A 260 -14.58 -9.73 10.78
C LYS A 260 -15.65 -10.14 9.77
N HIS A 261 -16.37 -9.16 9.20
CA HIS A 261 -17.40 -9.45 8.20
C HIS A 261 -16.80 -9.89 6.86
N GLY A 262 -15.79 -9.17 6.38
CA GLY A 262 -15.05 -9.54 5.17
C GLY A 262 -14.38 -10.91 5.29
N GLN A 263 -13.79 -11.20 6.45
CA GLN A 263 -13.11 -12.45 6.75
C GLN A 263 -14.01 -13.67 6.61
N LYS A 264 -15.26 -13.61 7.09
CA LYS A 264 -16.21 -14.73 6.99
C LYS A 264 -16.42 -15.13 5.52
N LYS A 265 -16.72 -14.15 4.67
CA LYS A 265 -16.91 -14.36 3.22
C LYS A 265 -15.65 -14.91 2.57
N TRP A 266 -14.49 -14.39 2.96
CA TRP A 266 -13.21 -14.78 2.38
C TRP A 266 -12.76 -16.19 2.77
N ALA A 267 -13.02 -16.60 4.02
CA ALA A 267 -12.72 -17.95 4.49
C ALA A 267 -13.62 -19.02 3.87
N GLU A 268 -14.85 -18.67 3.46
CA GLU A 268 -15.78 -19.54 2.74
C GLU A 268 -15.35 -19.77 1.28
N MET A 269 -14.57 -18.85 0.68
CA MET A 269 -14.04 -19.04 -0.67
C MET A 269 -13.00 -20.16 -0.70
N GLY A 270 -13.06 -21.01 -1.72
CA GLY A 270 -12.05 -22.05 -1.95
C GLY A 270 -10.65 -21.46 -2.15
N TRP A 271 -9.60 -22.20 -1.77
CA TRP A 271 -8.21 -21.74 -1.86
C TRP A 271 -7.80 -21.39 -3.30
N GLN A 272 -8.32 -22.10 -4.31
CA GLN A 272 -8.10 -21.77 -5.73
C GLN A 272 -8.67 -20.40 -6.11
N ALA A 273 -9.91 -20.10 -5.71
CA ALA A 273 -10.52 -18.80 -5.98
C ALA A 273 -9.77 -17.65 -5.27
N ARG A 274 -9.24 -17.89 -4.07
CA ARG A 274 -8.35 -16.92 -3.41
C ARG A 274 -7.04 -16.74 -4.18
N GLY A 275 -6.49 -17.84 -4.70
CA GLY A 275 -5.32 -17.86 -5.57
C GLY A 275 -5.50 -17.06 -6.85
N ASP A 276 -6.65 -17.19 -7.51
CA ASP A 276 -6.94 -16.45 -8.74
C ASP A 276 -6.97 -14.93 -8.52
N VAL A 277 -7.50 -14.48 -7.37
CA VAL A 277 -7.43 -13.05 -6.98
C VAL A 277 -5.97 -12.62 -6.81
N LEU A 278 -5.15 -13.39 -6.08
CA LEU A 278 -3.73 -13.07 -5.88
C LEU A 278 -2.93 -13.04 -7.19
N ARG A 279 -3.18 -13.99 -8.10
CA ARG A 279 -2.55 -14.03 -9.43
C ARG A 279 -2.97 -12.83 -10.29
N LYS A 280 -4.25 -12.46 -10.25
CA LYS A 280 -4.73 -11.25 -10.93
C LYS A 280 -4.10 -9.98 -10.34
N SER A 281 -3.97 -9.90 -9.01
CA SER A 281 -3.27 -8.79 -8.35
C SER A 281 -1.82 -8.69 -8.81
N ALA A 282 -1.08 -9.80 -8.92
CA ALA A 282 0.28 -9.81 -9.42
C ALA A 282 0.38 -9.23 -10.84
N GLY A 283 -0.53 -9.62 -11.73
CA GLY A 283 -0.63 -9.06 -13.09
C GLY A 283 -0.89 -7.55 -13.07
N LEU A 284 -1.88 -7.10 -12.30
CA LEU A 284 -2.21 -5.68 -12.17
C LEU A 284 -1.07 -4.85 -11.55
N THR A 285 -0.34 -5.39 -10.57
CA THR A 285 0.86 -4.74 -10.01
C THR A 285 1.92 -4.51 -11.08
N ARG A 286 2.17 -5.50 -11.96
CA ARG A 286 3.12 -5.36 -13.08
C ARG A 286 2.65 -4.33 -14.11
N GLU A 287 1.37 -4.34 -14.45
CA GLU A 287 0.80 -3.37 -15.39
C GLU A 287 0.88 -1.92 -14.89
N ASN A 288 0.95 -1.71 -13.58
CA ASN A 288 1.00 -0.39 -12.94
C ASN A 288 2.36 -0.08 -12.29
N VAL A 289 3.42 -0.79 -12.68
CA VAL A 289 4.75 -0.70 -12.04
C VAL A 289 5.29 0.73 -12.01
N ASP A 290 5.20 1.47 -13.11
CA ASP A 290 5.75 2.82 -13.20
C ASP A 290 5.06 3.80 -12.24
N LEU A 291 3.73 3.71 -12.13
CA LEU A 291 2.93 4.55 -11.22
C LEU A 291 3.23 4.21 -9.75
N LEU A 292 3.27 2.92 -9.42
CA LEU A 292 3.55 2.47 -8.06
C LEU A 292 4.98 2.84 -7.65
N ALA A 293 5.95 2.71 -8.55
CA ALA A 293 7.34 3.08 -8.29
C ALA A 293 7.50 4.59 -8.12
N ASP A 294 6.88 5.43 -8.95
CA ASP A 294 6.90 6.89 -8.78
C ASP A 294 6.36 7.30 -7.40
N TRP A 295 5.24 6.72 -6.95
CA TRP A 295 4.73 6.98 -5.61
C TRP A 295 5.62 6.46 -4.50
N GLU A 296 6.22 5.28 -4.65
CA GLU A 296 7.19 4.76 -3.67
C GLU A 296 8.39 5.71 -3.54
N VAL A 297 8.90 6.25 -4.66
CA VAL A 297 9.98 7.24 -4.65
C VAL A 297 9.56 8.53 -3.92
N ARG A 298 8.37 9.07 -4.19
CA ARG A 298 7.89 10.30 -3.54
C ARG A 298 7.67 10.11 -2.04
N ASP A 299 7.16 8.95 -1.64
CA ASP A 299 6.82 8.64 -0.26
C ASP A 299 8.08 8.27 0.56
N ASN A 300 9.08 7.62 -0.04
CA ASN A 300 10.25 7.07 0.68
C ASN A 300 11.59 7.74 0.35
N GLY A 301 11.78 8.26 -0.87
CA GLY A 301 13.01 8.92 -1.31
C GLY A 301 14.07 8.03 -1.98
N LYS A 302 13.87 6.70 -2.08
CA LYS A 302 14.78 5.78 -2.80
C LYS A 302 14.83 6.05 -4.31
N PRO A 303 15.92 5.69 -5.02
CA PRO A 303 15.99 5.79 -6.48
C PRO A 303 14.90 4.98 -7.20
N ILE A 304 14.43 5.52 -8.32
CA ILE A 304 13.35 4.92 -9.12
C ILE A 304 13.65 3.51 -9.60
N ASN A 305 14.91 3.20 -9.93
CA ASN A 305 15.29 1.85 -10.36
C ASN A 305 15.12 0.82 -9.23
N GLU A 306 15.37 1.22 -7.98
CA GLU A 306 15.13 0.37 -6.81
C GLU A 306 13.63 0.23 -6.54
N ALA A 307 12.87 1.32 -6.62
CA ALA A 307 11.42 1.30 -6.44
C ALA A 307 10.71 0.40 -7.48
N VAL A 308 11.15 0.42 -8.74
CA VAL A 308 10.65 -0.53 -9.77
C VAL A 308 10.91 -1.97 -9.34
N SER A 309 12.12 -2.26 -8.85
CA SER A 309 12.49 -3.61 -8.39
C SER A 309 11.64 -4.05 -7.18
N ASP A 310 11.38 -3.15 -6.23
CA ASP A 310 10.51 -3.41 -5.07
C ASP A 310 9.09 -3.77 -5.50
N VAL A 311 8.51 -3.02 -6.46
CA VAL A 311 7.16 -3.27 -6.96
C VAL A 311 7.07 -4.59 -7.72
N LEU A 312 8.08 -4.93 -8.51
CA LEU A 312 8.14 -6.22 -9.22
C LEU A 312 8.28 -7.40 -8.23
N SER A 313 9.11 -7.25 -7.20
CA SER A 313 9.21 -8.21 -6.09
C SER A 313 7.87 -8.40 -5.36
N CYS A 314 7.07 -7.33 -5.22
CA CYS A 314 5.71 -7.43 -4.68
C CYS A 314 4.79 -8.26 -5.58
N ALA A 315 4.88 -8.09 -6.91
CA ALA A 315 4.10 -8.90 -7.86
C ALA A 315 4.49 -10.39 -7.78
N GLU A 316 5.79 -10.70 -7.69
CA GLU A 316 6.27 -12.07 -7.49
C GLU A 316 5.79 -12.66 -6.15
N THR A 317 5.77 -11.85 -5.10
CA THR A 317 5.26 -12.26 -3.78
C THR A 317 3.78 -12.63 -3.84
N LEU A 318 2.96 -11.79 -4.48
CA LEU A 318 1.54 -12.06 -4.69
C LEU A 318 1.32 -13.34 -5.51
N GLU A 319 2.13 -13.54 -6.54
CA GLU A 319 2.07 -14.72 -7.39
C GLU A 319 2.48 -16.00 -6.65
N PHE A 320 3.56 -15.96 -5.86
CA PHE A 320 3.98 -17.07 -5.01
C PHE A 320 2.85 -17.51 -4.06
N PHE A 321 2.27 -16.56 -3.34
CA PHE A 321 1.17 -16.85 -2.41
C PHE A 321 -0.18 -17.15 -3.10
N SER A 322 -0.27 -17.09 -4.43
CA SER A 322 -1.47 -17.53 -5.17
C SER A 322 -1.71 -19.03 -5.07
N ASN A 323 -0.70 -19.82 -4.71
CA ASN A 323 -0.80 -21.26 -4.54
C ASN A 323 -0.16 -21.73 -3.22
N PRO A 324 -0.72 -21.34 -2.06
CA PRO A 324 -0.15 -21.70 -0.76
C PRO A 324 -0.39 -23.19 -0.49
N ASN A 325 0.61 -23.91 0.03
CA ASN A 325 0.36 -25.27 0.52
C ASN A 325 -0.45 -25.20 1.83
N LEU A 326 -1.75 -25.42 1.72
CA LEU A 326 -2.69 -25.45 2.84
C LEU A 326 -3.14 -26.87 3.23
N ALA A 327 -2.43 -27.90 2.77
CA ALA A 327 -2.79 -29.27 3.07
C ALA A 327 -2.66 -29.58 4.57
N GLY A 328 -3.59 -30.43 5.05
CA GLY A 328 -3.44 -31.14 6.30
C GLY A 328 -2.73 -32.49 6.11
N GLN A 329 -2.70 -33.27 7.18
CA GLN A 329 -2.08 -34.60 7.22
C GLN A 329 -3.12 -35.64 7.63
N PHE A 330 -2.98 -36.87 7.12
CA PHE A 330 -3.69 -38.05 7.63
C PHE A 330 -2.72 -38.88 8.47
N LEU A 331 -3.16 -39.29 9.66
CA LEU A 331 -2.34 -39.93 10.68
C LEU A 331 -3.04 -41.24 11.12
N PRO A 332 -2.59 -42.41 10.63
CA PRO A 332 -3.15 -43.68 11.07
C PRO A 332 -2.73 -43.99 12.51
N TYR A 333 -3.57 -44.71 13.25
CA TYR A 333 -3.21 -45.25 14.55
C TYR A 333 -2.53 -46.61 14.38
N ASP A 334 -1.48 -46.86 15.15
CA ASP A 334 -0.76 -48.13 15.09
C ASP A 334 -1.68 -49.27 15.56
N GLY A 335 -1.78 -50.32 14.74
CA GLY A 335 -2.61 -51.51 15.00
C GLY A 335 -4.13 -51.31 15.01
N ASP A 336 -4.67 -50.11 14.75
CA ASP A 336 -6.13 -49.83 14.78
C ASP A 336 -6.59 -49.13 13.48
N HIS A 337 -7.19 -49.89 12.57
CA HIS A 337 -7.70 -49.38 11.29
C HIS A 337 -9.04 -48.62 11.40
N GLN A 338 -9.68 -48.63 12.57
CA GLN A 338 -10.95 -47.93 12.80
C GLN A 338 -10.76 -46.58 13.50
N LYS A 339 -9.54 -46.30 13.96
CA LYS A 339 -9.15 -45.02 14.54
C LYS A 339 -8.08 -44.35 13.70
N PHE A 340 -8.26 -43.06 13.46
CA PHE A 340 -7.28 -42.24 12.77
C PHE A 340 -7.45 -40.80 13.19
N ALA A 341 -6.42 -40.00 12.96
CA ALA A 341 -6.52 -38.55 13.03
C ALA A 341 -6.29 -37.95 11.65
N TYR A 342 -6.90 -36.80 11.40
CA TYR A 342 -6.49 -35.94 10.30
C TYR A 342 -6.40 -34.50 10.79
N THR A 343 -5.57 -33.71 10.13
CA THR A 343 -5.43 -32.29 10.43
C THR A 343 -6.06 -31.43 9.34
N ARG A 344 -6.52 -30.24 9.72
CA ARG A 344 -6.95 -29.18 8.80
C ARG A 344 -6.17 -27.92 9.10
N ARG A 345 -5.72 -27.23 8.04
CA ARG A 345 -5.14 -25.90 8.18
C ARG A 345 -6.23 -24.85 7.99
N GLU A 346 -6.46 -24.05 9.01
CA GLU A 346 -7.53 -23.06 9.06
C GLU A 346 -6.96 -21.64 9.23
N PRO A 347 -7.63 -20.59 8.71
CA PRO A 347 -7.26 -19.21 9.00
C PRO A 347 -7.32 -18.91 10.50
N LEU A 348 -6.57 -17.91 10.93
CA LEU A 348 -6.59 -17.37 12.29
C LEU A 348 -7.81 -16.48 12.52
N GLY A 349 -8.20 -15.68 11.53
CA GLY A 349 -9.30 -14.71 11.61
C GLY A 349 -8.86 -13.32 11.17
N VAL A 350 -9.01 -12.31 12.03
CA VAL A 350 -8.52 -10.94 11.77
C VAL A 350 -7.06 -10.82 12.20
N VAL A 351 -6.20 -10.38 11.29
CA VAL A 351 -4.78 -10.11 11.56
C VAL A 351 -4.53 -8.61 11.61
N GLY A 352 -3.83 -8.15 12.64
CA GLY A 352 -3.25 -6.81 12.69
C GLY A 352 -1.83 -6.84 12.17
N ALA A 353 -1.46 -5.91 11.29
CA ALA A 353 -0.12 -5.82 10.75
C ALA A 353 0.37 -4.37 10.78
N ILE A 354 1.63 -4.17 11.16
CA ILE A 354 2.24 -2.85 11.28
C ILE A 354 3.55 -2.85 10.48
N GLY A 355 3.66 -1.90 9.56
CA GLY A 355 4.78 -1.78 8.63
C GLY A 355 5.86 -0.79 9.04
N ALA A 356 7.01 -0.90 8.36
CA ALA A 356 8.12 0.04 8.44
C ALA A 356 8.11 1.00 7.23
N TRP A 357 8.95 2.04 7.30
CA TRP A 357 8.99 3.10 6.27
C TRP A 357 10.01 2.87 5.16
N ASN A 358 10.94 1.92 5.30
CA ASN A 358 12.07 1.78 4.39
C ASN A 358 11.74 1.01 3.09
N TYR A 359 10.80 0.05 3.17
CA TYR A 359 10.20 -0.60 2.01
C TYR A 359 8.67 -0.66 2.17
N PRO A 360 7.97 0.49 2.06
CA PRO A 360 6.54 0.59 2.37
C PRO A 360 5.65 -0.42 1.64
N ILE A 361 5.76 -0.54 0.31
CA ILE A 361 4.91 -1.45 -0.47
C ILE A 361 5.30 -2.91 -0.26
N GLN A 362 6.59 -3.20 -0.11
CA GLN A 362 7.10 -4.56 0.12
C GLN A 362 6.67 -5.10 1.48
N THR A 363 6.87 -4.33 2.54
CA THR A 363 6.47 -4.74 3.90
C THR A 363 4.96 -4.93 4.01
N ALA A 364 4.16 -4.13 3.28
CA ALA A 364 2.72 -4.34 3.16
C ALA A 364 2.42 -5.66 2.45
N THR A 365 3.05 -5.90 1.30
CA THR A 365 2.82 -7.09 0.48
C THR A 365 3.20 -8.38 1.21
N TRP A 366 4.35 -8.41 1.88
CA TRP A 366 4.84 -9.57 2.63
C TRP A 366 3.89 -9.98 3.77
N LYS A 367 3.14 -9.04 4.33
CA LYS A 367 2.15 -9.33 5.38
C LYS A 367 0.76 -9.63 4.81
N ILE A 368 0.33 -8.86 3.82
CA ILE A 368 -1.02 -8.98 3.23
C ILE A 368 -1.15 -10.27 2.44
N ALA A 369 -0.17 -10.60 1.57
CA ALA A 369 -0.25 -11.74 0.66
C ALA A 369 -0.45 -13.09 1.39
N PRO A 370 0.41 -13.51 2.36
CA PRO A 370 0.19 -14.75 3.08
C PRO A 370 -1.06 -14.72 3.97
N ALA A 371 -1.41 -13.57 4.55
CA ALA A 371 -2.62 -13.45 5.36
C ALA A 371 -3.88 -13.80 4.55
N ILE A 372 -4.05 -13.18 3.38
CA ILE A 372 -5.23 -13.40 2.54
C ILE A 372 -5.17 -14.76 1.83
N ALA A 373 -3.98 -15.27 1.47
CA ALA A 373 -3.82 -16.61 0.92
C ALA A 373 -4.37 -17.68 1.88
N CYS A 374 -4.07 -17.54 3.18
CA CYS A 374 -4.56 -18.41 4.25
C CYS A 374 -6.05 -18.23 4.59
N GLY A 375 -6.74 -17.21 4.04
CA GLY A 375 -8.16 -16.94 4.31
C GLY A 375 -8.43 -15.99 5.48
N ASN A 376 -7.43 -15.21 5.91
CA ASN A 376 -7.60 -14.16 6.92
C ASN A 376 -8.08 -12.85 6.29
N SER A 377 -8.68 -11.99 7.10
CA SER A 377 -8.72 -10.54 6.80
C SER A 377 -7.57 -9.85 7.52
N ILE A 378 -7.12 -8.72 7.00
CA ILE A 378 -6.01 -7.96 7.56
C ILE A 378 -6.34 -6.47 7.73
N ILE A 379 -5.83 -5.91 8.82
CA ILE A 379 -5.77 -4.48 9.08
C ILE A 379 -4.29 -4.11 9.09
N TYR A 380 -3.85 -3.36 8.10
CA TYR A 380 -2.47 -2.92 7.96
C TYR A 380 -2.34 -1.45 8.36
N LYS A 381 -1.39 -1.15 9.24
CA LYS A 381 -1.01 0.21 9.61
C LYS A 381 0.39 0.50 9.06
N PRO A 382 0.54 1.28 7.97
CA PRO A 382 1.87 1.67 7.49
C PRO A 382 2.58 2.58 8.50
N SER A 383 3.85 2.86 8.25
CA SER A 383 4.54 3.94 8.95
C SER A 383 3.88 5.29 8.62
N PRO A 384 3.73 6.22 9.61
CA PRO A 384 3.23 7.56 9.32
C PRO A 384 4.16 8.37 8.40
N LEU A 385 5.43 7.94 8.22
CA LEU A 385 6.36 8.57 7.29
C LEU A 385 6.10 8.21 5.82
N THR A 386 5.51 7.03 5.57
CA THR A 386 5.29 6.49 4.21
C THR A 386 3.92 5.80 4.09
N PRO A 387 2.83 6.57 4.12
CA PRO A 387 1.48 6.02 4.18
C PRO A 387 0.89 5.62 2.82
N VAL A 388 1.52 5.96 1.70
CA VAL A 388 0.85 6.07 0.40
C VAL A 388 0.69 4.73 -0.31
N THR A 389 1.79 4.02 -0.59
CA THR A 389 1.77 2.91 -1.56
C THR A 389 1.04 1.66 -1.06
N SER A 390 0.93 1.47 0.26
CA SER A 390 0.08 0.42 0.84
C SER A 390 -1.41 0.59 0.50
N VAL A 391 -1.87 1.82 0.30
CA VAL A 391 -3.24 2.15 -0.11
C VAL A 391 -3.45 1.78 -1.58
N LEU A 392 -2.46 2.08 -2.44
CA LEU A 392 -2.49 1.70 -3.85
C LEU A 392 -2.48 0.17 -4.03
N LEU A 393 -1.72 -0.55 -3.21
CA LEU A 393 -1.76 -2.01 -3.17
C LEU A 393 -3.16 -2.53 -2.80
N ALA A 394 -3.85 -1.89 -1.86
CA ALA A 394 -5.23 -2.25 -1.49
C ALA A 394 -6.24 -1.98 -2.63
N GLU A 395 -6.02 -0.93 -3.44
CA GLU A 395 -6.79 -0.69 -4.66
C GLU A 395 -6.54 -1.80 -5.70
N ILE A 396 -5.28 -2.17 -5.95
CA ILE A 396 -4.94 -3.29 -6.85
C ILE A 396 -5.65 -4.57 -6.45
N LEU A 397 -5.63 -4.91 -5.15
CA LEU A 397 -6.32 -6.09 -4.62
C LEU A 397 -7.85 -6.00 -4.81
N THR A 398 -8.41 -4.79 -4.71
CA THR A 398 -9.84 -4.52 -4.94
C THR A 398 -10.21 -4.69 -6.41
N MET A 399 -9.40 -4.18 -7.34
CA MET A 399 -9.55 -4.39 -8.78
C MET A 399 -9.40 -5.87 -9.16
N ALA A 400 -8.53 -6.60 -8.47
CA ALA A 400 -8.36 -8.04 -8.62
C ALA A 400 -9.57 -8.86 -8.12
N GLY A 401 -10.46 -8.24 -7.34
CA GLY A 401 -11.73 -8.83 -6.93
C GLY A 401 -11.79 -9.25 -5.46
N ILE A 402 -10.83 -8.83 -4.63
CA ILE A 402 -10.87 -9.12 -3.19
C ILE A 402 -12.18 -8.59 -2.57
N PRO A 403 -12.87 -9.35 -1.69
CA PRO A 403 -14.08 -8.86 -1.06
C PRO A 403 -13.83 -7.65 -0.16
N ASP A 404 -14.82 -6.75 -0.12
CA ASP A 404 -14.79 -5.58 0.75
C ASP A 404 -14.57 -5.99 2.22
N GLY A 405 -13.63 -5.32 2.88
CA GLY A 405 -13.28 -5.54 4.28
C GLY A 405 -12.23 -6.62 4.52
N VAL A 406 -11.79 -7.37 3.50
CA VAL A 406 -10.71 -8.35 3.67
C VAL A 406 -9.36 -7.67 3.89
N VAL A 407 -9.08 -6.59 3.16
CA VAL A 407 -7.87 -5.76 3.33
C VAL A 407 -8.30 -4.37 3.72
N ASN A 408 -7.75 -3.87 4.82
CA ASN A 408 -8.02 -2.53 5.32
C ASN A 408 -6.70 -1.86 5.69
N ILE A 409 -6.48 -0.64 5.22
CA ILE A 409 -5.32 0.20 5.53
C ILE A 409 -5.79 1.34 6.45
N VAL A 410 -5.20 1.43 7.63
CA VAL A 410 -5.53 2.48 8.61
C VAL A 410 -4.29 3.30 8.93
N GLN A 411 -4.43 4.62 8.81
CA GLN A 411 -3.33 5.55 9.05
C GLN A 411 -3.27 5.97 10.51
N GLY A 412 -2.07 6.17 11.04
CA GLY A 412 -1.91 6.71 12.38
C GLY A 412 -0.60 6.34 13.05
N GLU A 413 -0.39 6.94 14.21
CA GLU A 413 0.85 6.86 14.98
C GLU A 413 0.82 5.71 16.01
N ALA A 414 1.53 5.88 17.13
CA ALA A 414 1.69 4.84 18.15
C ALA A 414 0.39 4.42 18.83
N GLU A 415 -0.57 5.35 19.00
CA GLU A 415 -1.88 5.06 19.61
C GLU A 415 -2.65 4.04 18.75
N THR A 416 -2.72 4.28 17.44
CA THR A 416 -3.36 3.37 16.48
C THR A 416 -2.71 1.99 16.50
N GLY A 417 -1.37 1.94 16.52
CA GLY A 417 -0.63 0.67 16.64
C GLY A 417 -0.94 -0.07 17.93
N THR A 418 -1.05 0.64 19.06
CA THR A 418 -1.42 0.07 20.36
C THR A 418 -2.85 -0.46 20.35
N ALA A 419 -3.80 0.29 19.77
CA ALA A 419 -5.18 -0.15 19.62
C ALA A 419 -5.29 -1.44 18.81
N ILE A 420 -4.52 -1.57 17.71
CA ILE A 420 -4.43 -2.82 16.93
C ILE A 420 -3.88 -3.98 17.79
N CYS A 421 -2.81 -3.75 18.54
CA CYS A 421 -2.20 -4.81 19.36
C CYS A 421 -3.14 -5.32 20.46
N SER A 422 -3.82 -4.41 21.15
CA SER A 422 -4.64 -4.74 22.32
C SER A 422 -6.05 -5.22 21.97
N HIS A 423 -6.52 -5.03 20.73
CA HIS A 423 -7.92 -5.34 20.37
C HIS A 423 -8.26 -6.84 20.55
N PRO A 424 -9.34 -7.20 21.26
CA PRO A 424 -9.65 -8.60 21.63
C PRO A 424 -10.08 -9.48 20.44
N ASP A 425 -10.58 -8.88 19.36
CA ASP A 425 -10.96 -9.61 18.15
C ASP A 425 -9.81 -9.82 17.14
N ILE A 426 -8.65 -9.20 17.36
CA ILE A 426 -7.47 -9.44 16.52
C ILE A 426 -6.80 -10.73 17.02
N ARG A 427 -6.53 -11.65 16.10
CA ARG A 427 -6.07 -13.02 16.39
C ARG A 427 -4.56 -13.18 16.27
N LYS A 428 -3.89 -12.25 15.61
CA LYS A 428 -2.44 -12.22 15.41
C LYS A 428 -1.97 -10.79 15.18
N VAL A 429 -0.75 -10.49 15.61
CA VAL A 429 -0.04 -9.25 15.22
C VAL A 429 1.23 -9.60 14.43
N SER A 430 1.49 -8.90 13.32
CA SER A 430 2.78 -8.94 12.62
C SER A 430 3.38 -7.53 12.61
N PHE A 431 4.66 -7.39 12.94
CA PHE A 431 5.33 -6.11 13.02
C PHE A 431 6.71 -6.15 12.37
N THR A 432 7.03 -5.08 11.64
CA THR A 432 8.38 -4.79 11.18
C THR A 432 8.83 -3.43 11.70
N GLY A 433 10.01 -3.34 12.32
CA GLY A 433 10.55 -2.07 12.81
C GLY A 433 11.63 -2.23 13.87
N SER A 434 11.77 -1.26 14.78
CA SER A 434 12.85 -1.28 15.78
C SER A 434 12.61 -2.30 16.91
N VAL A 435 13.68 -2.80 17.51
CA VAL A 435 13.62 -3.76 18.64
C VAL A 435 12.81 -3.21 19.82
N GLN A 436 13.01 -1.94 20.16
CA GLN A 436 12.33 -1.32 21.31
C GLN A 436 10.81 -1.26 21.09
N THR A 437 10.35 -0.96 19.87
CA THR A 437 8.93 -0.97 19.52
C THR A 437 8.40 -2.39 19.42
N GLY A 438 9.18 -3.33 18.89
CA GLY A 438 8.81 -4.75 18.83
C GLY A 438 8.53 -5.36 20.22
N LYS A 439 9.36 -5.02 21.22
CA LYS A 439 9.14 -5.42 22.63
C LYS A 439 7.80 -4.89 23.15
N LYS A 440 7.49 -3.62 22.90
CA LYS A 440 6.19 -3.02 23.30
C LYS A 440 5.01 -3.67 22.59
N ILE A 441 5.14 -3.99 21.31
CA ILE A 441 4.10 -4.68 20.53
C ILE A 441 3.84 -6.08 21.10
N ALA A 442 4.88 -6.84 21.39
CA ALA A 442 4.74 -8.17 21.99
C ALA A 442 4.05 -8.10 23.37
N GLN A 443 4.40 -7.12 24.20
CA GLN A 443 3.76 -6.87 25.49
C GLN A 443 2.28 -6.48 25.32
N ASN A 444 1.99 -5.45 24.52
CA ASN A 444 0.62 -4.96 24.31
C ASN A 444 -0.30 -6.03 23.69
N SER A 445 0.25 -6.88 22.82
CA SER A 445 -0.49 -8.00 22.22
C SER A 445 -0.89 -9.06 23.24
N ASN A 446 -0.12 -9.19 24.33
CA ASN A 446 -0.23 -10.26 25.31
C ASN A 446 -0.65 -9.81 26.74
N ASN A 447 -0.91 -8.52 26.97
CA ASN A 447 -1.35 -8.03 28.28
C ASN A 447 -2.74 -8.55 28.67
N ASP A 448 -3.73 -8.37 27.79
CA ASP A 448 -5.14 -8.75 28.04
C ASP A 448 -5.60 -9.93 27.16
N ASN A 449 -4.74 -10.43 26.28
CA ASN A 449 -5.02 -11.50 25.33
C ASN A 449 -3.78 -12.39 25.20
N ILE A 450 -3.86 -13.54 24.51
CA ILE A 450 -2.69 -14.33 24.15
C ILE A 450 -2.67 -14.43 22.62
N LYS A 451 -1.94 -13.53 21.97
CA LYS A 451 -1.88 -13.44 20.50
C LYS A 451 -0.52 -13.91 20.01
N PRO A 452 -0.46 -14.82 19.02
CA PRO A 452 0.76 -15.04 18.25
C PRO A 452 1.25 -13.71 17.66
N VAL A 453 2.54 -13.44 17.80
CA VAL A 453 3.21 -12.27 17.23
C VAL A 453 4.28 -12.74 16.25
N THR A 454 4.48 -12.01 15.15
CA THR A 454 5.67 -12.14 14.30
C THR A 454 6.41 -10.82 14.34
N LEU A 455 7.71 -10.86 14.63
CA LEU A 455 8.56 -9.68 14.77
C LEU A 455 9.72 -9.78 13.79
N GLU A 456 9.80 -8.83 12.88
CA GLU A 456 10.94 -8.61 11.98
C GLU A 456 11.63 -7.32 12.40
N LEU A 457 12.78 -7.45 13.09
CA LEU A 457 13.44 -6.33 13.74
C LEU A 457 14.82 -6.06 13.13
N GLY A 458 15.41 -4.92 13.49
CA GLY A 458 16.71 -4.48 12.99
C GLY A 458 17.87 -5.46 13.26
N GLY A 459 19.04 -5.10 12.74
CA GLY A 459 20.22 -5.93 12.78
C GLY A 459 21.54 -5.17 12.94
N LYS A 460 22.60 -5.92 13.28
CA LYS A 460 23.99 -5.48 13.16
C LYS A 460 24.80 -6.52 12.40
N SER A 461 24.31 -6.85 11.21
CA SER A 461 24.81 -7.93 10.36
C SER A 461 26.30 -7.74 10.03
N ALA A 462 27.00 -8.86 9.86
CA ALA A 462 28.41 -8.91 9.49
C ALA A 462 28.58 -9.49 8.08
N CYS A 463 29.56 -8.99 7.34
CA CYS A 463 30.02 -9.56 6.09
C CYS A 463 31.52 -9.81 6.18
N ILE A 464 31.97 -11.03 5.92
CA ILE A 464 33.37 -11.45 6.04
C ILE A 464 33.95 -11.65 4.65
N VAL A 465 35.04 -10.98 4.32
CA VAL A 465 35.74 -11.05 3.03
C VAL A 465 37.12 -11.68 3.25
N PHE A 466 37.26 -12.93 2.81
CA PHE A 466 38.50 -13.69 2.94
C PHE A 466 39.55 -13.30 1.90
N ASP A 467 40.80 -13.69 2.16
CA ASP A 467 41.97 -13.44 1.32
C ASP A 467 41.88 -14.05 -0.08
N ASP A 468 41.13 -15.15 -0.21
CA ASP A 468 40.88 -15.83 -1.47
C ASP A 468 39.64 -15.32 -2.22
N ALA A 469 38.92 -14.33 -1.66
CA ALA A 469 37.75 -13.76 -2.31
C ALA A 469 38.13 -13.00 -3.59
N ASP A 470 37.26 -13.07 -4.59
CA ASP A 470 37.31 -12.12 -5.70
C ASP A 470 36.99 -10.71 -5.15
N ILE A 471 38.00 -9.83 -5.16
CA ILE A 471 37.92 -8.49 -4.58
C ILE A 471 36.82 -7.68 -5.26
N GLU A 472 36.67 -7.77 -6.58
CA GLU A 472 35.65 -6.99 -7.27
C GLU A 472 34.24 -7.44 -6.88
N VAL A 473 34.00 -8.75 -6.86
CA VAL A 473 32.72 -9.33 -6.43
C VAL A 473 32.42 -8.95 -4.98
N ALA A 474 33.40 -9.05 -4.09
CA ALA A 474 33.25 -8.69 -2.68
C ALA A 474 32.97 -7.18 -2.49
N VAL A 475 33.61 -6.31 -3.27
CA VAL A 475 33.33 -4.86 -3.24
C VAL A 475 31.89 -4.59 -3.70
N HIS A 476 31.43 -5.20 -4.79
CA HIS A 476 30.05 -5.02 -5.25
C HIS A 476 29.04 -5.52 -4.21
N GLY A 477 29.27 -6.72 -3.66
CA GLY A 477 28.44 -7.30 -2.61
C GLY A 477 28.35 -6.44 -1.35
N THR A 478 29.48 -5.92 -0.87
CA THR A 478 29.52 -5.06 0.32
C THR A 478 28.92 -3.68 0.07
N MET A 479 29.00 -3.15 -1.15
CA MET A 479 28.26 -1.94 -1.55
C MET A 479 26.75 -2.18 -1.53
N MET A 480 26.26 -3.29 -2.11
CA MET A 480 24.83 -3.66 -2.04
C MET A 480 24.38 -3.85 -0.58
N ALA A 481 25.25 -4.42 0.26
CA ALA A 481 24.99 -4.64 1.68
C ALA A 481 24.98 -3.38 2.55
N ASN A 482 25.24 -2.18 2.01
CA ASN A 482 25.40 -0.96 2.81
C ASN A 482 24.81 0.32 2.20
N PHE A 483 24.74 0.43 0.88
CA PHE A 483 24.35 1.68 0.22
C PHE A 483 23.04 1.58 -0.55
N TYR A 484 22.55 0.37 -0.84
CA TYR A 484 21.22 0.15 -1.43
C TYR A 484 20.13 0.78 -0.53
N SER A 485 19.14 1.44 -1.14
CA SER A 485 18.07 2.18 -0.45
C SER A 485 18.58 3.16 0.62
N GLN A 486 19.65 3.90 0.30
CA GLN A 486 20.36 4.84 1.16
C GLN A 486 20.85 4.19 2.47
N GLY A 487 21.16 2.90 2.45
CA GLY A 487 21.59 2.13 3.63
C GLY A 487 20.50 1.89 4.68
N GLN A 488 19.24 2.18 4.36
CA GLN A 488 18.08 2.03 5.24
C GLN A 488 17.47 0.63 5.11
N VAL A 489 18.29 -0.42 5.23
CA VAL A 489 17.88 -1.82 5.05
C VAL A 489 18.23 -2.62 6.30
N CYS A 490 17.29 -3.40 6.82
CA CYS A 490 17.49 -4.16 8.06
C CYS A 490 18.59 -5.22 7.95
N SER A 491 18.72 -5.87 6.79
CA SER A 491 19.72 -6.91 6.56
C SER A 491 21.14 -6.38 6.35
N ASN A 492 21.33 -5.07 6.14
CA ASN A 492 22.63 -4.50 5.77
C ASN A 492 23.78 -4.92 6.70
N ALA A 493 24.87 -5.40 6.08
CA ALA A 493 26.11 -5.75 6.77
C ALA A 493 26.99 -4.52 7.00
N SER A 494 26.60 -3.72 8.00
CA SER A 494 27.39 -2.55 8.39
C SER A 494 28.75 -2.89 9.01
N LYS A 495 28.98 -4.12 9.50
CA LYS A 495 30.31 -4.62 9.87
C LYS A 495 30.91 -5.42 8.71
N VAL A 496 31.83 -4.83 7.93
CA VAL A 496 32.55 -5.53 6.87
C VAL A 496 33.94 -5.91 7.37
N PHE A 497 34.13 -7.18 7.69
CA PHE A 497 35.41 -7.74 8.07
C PHE A 497 36.19 -8.12 6.82
N VAL A 498 37.43 -7.63 6.67
CA VAL A 498 38.27 -7.89 5.50
C VAL A 498 39.62 -8.44 5.95
N HIS A 499 40.08 -9.51 5.30
CA HIS A 499 41.36 -10.12 5.65
C HIS A 499 42.52 -9.16 5.39
N THR A 500 43.49 -9.07 6.30
CA THR A 500 44.57 -8.06 6.24
C THR A 500 45.41 -8.15 4.97
N SER A 501 45.55 -9.32 4.36
CA SER A 501 46.31 -9.50 3.12
C SER A 501 45.71 -8.79 1.90
N ILE A 502 44.41 -8.50 1.88
CA ILE A 502 43.71 -7.86 0.74
C ILE A 502 43.06 -6.51 1.10
N ILE A 503 43.15 -6.09 2.37
CA ILE A 503 42.39 -4.95 2.89
C ILE A 503 42.71 -3.64 2.16
N GLU A 504 43.96 -3.43 1.75
CA GLU A 504 44.38 -2.22 1.03
C GLU A 504 43.71 -2.14 -0.35
N ASP A 505 43.84 -3.20 -1.15
CA ASP A 505 43.26 -3.29 -2.50
C ASP A 505 41.73 -3.20 -2.46
N PHE A 506 41.11 -3.93 -1.53
CA PHE A 506 39.67 -3.88 -1.28
C PHE A 506 39.21 -2.45 -0.92
N THR A 507 39.88 -1.82 0.05
CA THR A 507 39.48 -0.49 0.54
C THR A 507 39.65 0.57 -0.54
N ASN A 508 40.75 0.52 -1.30
CA ASN A 508 41.00 1.45 -2.40
C ASN A 508 39.93 1.33 -3.49
N MET A 509 39.59 0.10 -3.91
CA MET A 509 38.55 -0.13 -4.90
C MET A 509 37.16 0.31 -4.38
N LEU A 510 36.82 -0.05 -3.14
CA LEU A 510 35.57 0.34 -2.51
C LEU A 510 35.41 1.87 -2.47
N VAL A 511 36.40 2.59 -1.94
CA VAL A 511 36.34 4.06 -1.82
C VAL A 511 36.22 4.72 -3.19
N ASN A 512 36.90 4.21 -4.21
CA ASN A 512 36.79 4.73 -5.58
C ASN A 512 35.37 4.53 -6.15
N LYS A 513 34.78 3.35 -6.00
CA LYS A 513 33.42 3.08 -6.48
C LYS A 513 32.37 3.87 -5.69
N VAL A 514 32.54 4.02 -4.37
CA VAL A 514 31.63 4.82 -3.52
C VAL A 514 31.66 6.30 -3.92
N LYS A 515 32.84 6.88 -4.15
CA LYS A 515 32.97 8.28 -4.60
C LYS A 515 32.36 8.51 -6.00
N ALA A 516 32.25 7.47 -6.81
CA ALA A 516 31.63 7.54 -8.13
C ALA A 516 30.09 7.44 -8.09
N MET A 517 29.49 7.11 -6.94
CA MET A 517 28.03 7.06 -6.81
C MET A 517 27.43 8.45 -6.98
N LYS A 518 26.31 8.52 -7.71
CA LYS A 518 25.60 9.77 -7.99
C LYS A 518 24.51 9.94 -6.93
N VAL A 519 24.68 10.93 -6.06
CA VAL A 519 23.63 11.41 -5.14
C VAL A 519 22.80 12.46 -5.86
N GLY A 520 21.48 12.34 -5.87
CA GLY A 520 20.65 13.27 -6.64
C GLY A 520 19.15 13.02 -6.55
N ASP A 521 18.42 13.62 -7.48
CA ASP A 521 16.98 13.42 -7.62
C ASP A 521 16.68 11.93 -7.82
N PRO A 522 15.96 11.26 -6.90
CA PRO A 522 15.69 9.84 -7.02
C PRO A 522 14.80 9.45 -8.22
N LEU A 523 14.14 10.41 -8.87
CA LEU A 523 13.38 10.16 -10.12
C LEU A 523 14.28 10.14 -11.37
N ASP A 524 15.53 10.60 -11.28
CA ASP A 524 16.52 10.47 -12.35
C ASP A 524 17.10 9.04 -12.35
N LYS A 525 16.90 8.31 -13.46
CA LYS A 525 17.39 6.93 -13.63
C LYS A 525 18.91 6.78 -13.54
N ALA A 526 19.68 7.87 -13.67
CA ALA A 526 21.14 7.87 -13.51
C ALA A 526 21.60 8.04 -12.04
N VAL A 527 20.69 8.32 -11.11
CA VAL A 527 20.99 8.48 -9.68
C VAL A 527 21.09 7.12 -9.00
N HIS A 528 22.08 7.00 -8.12
CA HIS A 528 22.39 5.79 -7.36
C HIS A 528 22.00 5.92 -5.88
N VAL A 529 21.89 7.14 -5.35
CA VAL A 529 21.58 7.41 -3.95
C VAL A 529 20.55 8.53 -3.88
N GLY A 530 19.36 8.21 -3.37
CA GLY A 530 18.26 9.16 -3.23
C GLY A 530 18.28 9.93 -1.90
N ALA A 531 17.10 10.42 -1.50
CA ALA A 531 16.90 11.09 -0.22
C ALA A 531 16.67 10.07 0.91
N SER A 532 17.24 10.30 2.10
CA SER A 532 16.88 9.57 3.31
C SER A 532 15.47 9.93 3.77
N ILE A 533 14.83 9.08 4.58
CA ILE A 533 13.40 9.23 4.89
C ILE A 533 13.00 10.55 5.57
N SER A 534 13.88 11.14 6.38
CA SER A 534 13.61 12.37 7.11
C SER A 534 14.90 13.12 7.45
N SER A 535 14.79 14.44 7.67
CA SER A 535 15.91 15.25 8.16
C SER A 535 16.44 14.73 9.51
N ASP A 536 15.55 14.38 10.44
CA ASP A 536 15.93 13.83 11.75
C ASP A 536 16.74 12.53 11.61
N HIS A 537 16.40 11.70 10.62
CA HIS A 537 17.13 10.47 10.35
C HIS A 537 18.52 10.76 9.76
N VAL A 538 18.65 11.73 8.86
CA VAL A 538 19.96 12.20 8.37
C VAL A 538 20.83 12.69 9.53
N ASP A 539 20.28 13.51 10.42
CA ASP A 539 21.01 14.05 11.57
C ASP A 539 21.44 12.95 12.54
N LYS A 540 20.58 11.94 12.77
CA LYS A 540 20.93 10.76 13.55
C LYS A 540 22.11 10.00 12.94
N VAL A 541 22.08 9.74 11.63
CA VAL A 541 23.15 9.00 10.93
C VAL A 541 24.46 9.77 10.96
N LEU A 542 24.43 11.08 10.69
CA LEU A 542 25.63 11.93 10.77
C LEU A 542 26.19 11.99 12.19
N GLY A 543 25.33 12.00 13.22
CA GLY A 543 25.76 11.89 14.61
C GLY A 543 26.57 10.61 14.89
N PHE A 544 26.22 9.46 14.28
CA PHE A 544 27.04 8.24 14.39
C PHE A 544 28.41 8.39 13.73
N VAL A 545 28.47 9.06 12.57
CA VAL A 545 29.73 9.31 11.84
C VAL A 545 30.62 10.24 12.65
N ASP A 546 30.08 11.35 13.15
CA ASP A 546 30.81 12.34 13.93
C ASP A 546 31.34 11.74 15.23
N ASP A 547 30.54 10.94 15.93
CA ASP A 547 30.95 10.30 17.17
C ASP A 547 32.04 9.24 16.92
N ALA A 548 31.92 8.44 15.86
CA ALA A 548 32.97 7.48 15.49
C ALA A 548 34.30 8.18 15.19
N VAL A 549 34.28 9.31 14.46
CA VAL A 549 35.48 10.09 14.16
C VAL A 549 36.09 10.69 15.44
N LYS A 550 35.27 11.21 16.36
CA LYS A 550 35.75 11.69 17.67
C LYS A 550 36.40 10.58 18.49
N ASP A 551 35.89 9.36 18.40
CA ASP A 551 36.41 8.18 19.09
C ASP A 551 37.67 7.59 18.41
N GLY A 552 38.14 8.18 17.30
CA GLY A 552 39.37 7.81 16.62
C GLY A 552 39.19 6.98 15.34
N ALA A 553 37.96 6.75 14.88
CA ALA A 553 37.72 6.17 13.56
C ALA A 553 38.22 7.12 12.45
N ARG A 554 38.69 6.55 11.35
CA ARG A 554 39.12 7.30 10.17
C ARG A 554 37.99 7.34 9.14
N LYS A 555 37.59 8.55 8.73
CA LYS A 555 36.67 8.76 7.62
C LYS A 555 37.41 8.68 6.28
N LEU A 556 37.12 7.65 5.48
CA LEU A 556 37.79 7.43 4.19
C LEU A 556 37.13 8.21 3.05
N CYS A 557 35.79 8.36 3.10
CA CYS A 557 35.02 9.22 2.21
C CYS A 557 33.61 9.48 2.77
N GLY A 558 32.97 10.54 2.27
CA GLY A 558 31.56 10.88 2.50
C GLY A 558 31.18 11.17 3.95
N GLY A 559 29.90 10.95 4.28
CA GLY A 559 29.35 11.28 5.60
C GLY A 559 29.13 12.78 5.78
N GLU A 560 28.56 13.45 4.78
CA GLU A 560 28.16 14.85 4.82
C GLU A 560 26.73 15.03 4.29
N LYS A 561 26.05 16.10 4.70
CA LYS A 561 24.83 16.55 4.01
C LYS A 561 25.16 17.00 2.60
N VAL A 562 24.31 16.64 1.64
CA VAL A 562 24.46 17.03 0.23
C VAL A 562 23.31 17.97 -0.14
N LYS A 563 23.59 18.98 -0.96
CA LYS A 563 22.56 19.84 -1.56
C LYS A 563 22.43 19.50 -3.03
N ILE A 564 21.21 19.28 -3.48
CA ILE A 564 20.88 19.00 -4.88
C ILE A 564 20.22 20.25 -5.46
N GLU A 565 20.70 20.71 -6.61
CA GLU A 565 20.17 21.90 -7.29
C GLU A 565 18.67 21.71 -7.61
N GLY A 566 17.85 22.67 -7.21
CA GLY A 566 16.39 22.63 -7.34
C GLY A 566 15.67 21.74 -6.31
N LEU A 567 16.41 21.06 -5.43
CA LEU A 567 15.92 20.17 -4.38
C LEU A 567 16.67 20.41 -3.06
N GLU A 568 17.06 21.65 -2.78
CA GLU A 568 17.97 22.00 -1.67
C GLU A 568 17.41 21.69 -0.28
N ASN A 569 16.09 21.54 -0.18
CA ASN A 569 15.37 21.22 1.06
C ASN A 569 15.16 19.71 1.26
N GLY A 570 15.50 18.87 0.29
CA GLY A 570 15.41 17.41 0.41
C GLY A 570 16.49 16.83 1.34
N TYR A 571 16.29 15.58 1.74
CA TYR A 571 17.04 14.96 2.84
C TYR A 571 18.21 14.12 2.32
N TYR A 572 19.23 14.76 1.75
CA TYR A 572 20.34 14.07 1.09
C TYR A 572 21.62 14.00 1.94
N MET A 573 22.32 12.87 1.86
CA MET A 573 23.65 12.70 2.43
C MET A 573 24.56 11.83 1.56
N SER A 574 25.88 12.05 1.65
CA SER A 574 26.87 11.27 0.93
C SER A 574 27.11 9.92 1.61
N PRO A 575 27.22 8.80 0.85
CA PRO A 575 27.60 7.51 1.41
C PRO A 575 28.97 7.56 2.09
N CYS A 576 29.08 6.95 3.27
CA CYS A 576 30.24 7.05 4.14
C CYS A 576 30.97 5.71 4.29
N VAL A 577 32.30 5.76 4.27
CA VAL A 577 33.15 4.61 4.62
C VAL A 577 34.05 4.99 5.79
N LEU A 578 33.97 4.20 6.86
CA LEU A 578 34.79 4.35 8.07
C LEU A 578 35.76 3.18 8.22
N SER A 579 36.96 3.46 8.72
CA SER A 579 37.94 2.46 9.14
C SER A 579 38.56 2.81 10.49
N ASN A 580 39.46 1.98 11.00
CA ASN A 580 40.04 2.14 12.36
C ASN A 580 38.97 2.10 13.48
N LEU A 581 37.97 1.21 13.34
CA LEU A 581 36.90 1.06 14.32
C LEU A 581 37.35 0.22 15.52
N GLN A 582 36.91 0.62 16.71
CA GLN A 582 37.08 -0.14 17.95
C GLN A 582 35.74 -0.76 18.39
N PRO A 583 35.72 -1.98 18.98
CA PRO A 583 34.48 -2.64 19.41
C PRO A 583 33.65 -1.84 20.43
N THR A 584 34.27 -0.91 21.15
CA THR A 584 33.60 -0.04 22.12
C THR A 584 32.83 1.13 21.48
N MET A 585 33.10 1.46 20.22
CA MET A 585 32.47 2.58 19.52
C MET A 585 30.98 2.32 19.28
N ARG A 586 30.15 3.36 19.42
CA ARG A 586 28.69 3.27 19.19
C ARG A 586 28.37 2.75 17.79
N ALA A 587 29.06 3.26 16.77
CA ALA A 587 28.91 2.85 15.38
C ALA A 587 29.17 1.35 15.15
N TYR A 588 30.07 0.73 15.94
CA TYR A 588 30.37 -0.70 15.84
C TYR A 588 29.26 -1.58 16.44
N ARG A 589 28.62 -1.14 17.53
CA ARG A 589 27.66 -1.95 18.30
C ARG A 589 26.20 -1.74 17.89
N GLU A 590 25.85 -0.53 17.52
CA GLU A 590 24.45 -0.14 17.27
C GLU A 590 24.12 -0.09 15.77
N GLU A 591 22.83 -0.28 15.47
CA GLU A 591 22.28 -0.12 14.13
C GLU A 591 22.23 1.37 13.75
N ILE A 592 23.01 1.75 12.73
CA ILE A 592 23.06 3.14 12.23
C ILE A 592 21.85 3.41 11.32
N PHE A 593 21.51 2.44 10.47
CA PHE A 593 20.40 2.47 9.51
C PHE A 593 20.49 3.61 8.47
N GLY A 594 21.69 3.89 7.99
CA GLY A 594 21.99 4.85 6.93
C GLY A 594 23.19 4.37 6.10
N PRO A 595 23.64 5.14 5.09
CA PRO A 595 24.61 4.67 4.12
C PRO A 595 26.04 4.77 4.69
N VAL A 596 26.35 3.97 5.70
CA VAL A 596 27.63 3.98 6.44
C VAL A 596 28.17 2.55 6.55
N LEU A 597 29.30 2.30 5.87
CA LEU A 597 30.01 1.02 5.86
C LEU A 597 31.24 1.08 6.77
N LEU A 598 31.43 0.08 7.63
CA LEU A 598 32.60 -0.06 8.49
C LEU A 598 33.55 -1.13 7.94
N VAL A 599 34.79 -0.74 7.60
CA VAL A 599 35.85 -1.66 7.19
C VAL A 599 36.69 -2.04 8.41
N ILE A 600 36.73 -3.33 8.72
CA ILE A 600 37.33 -3.87 9.94
C ILE A 600 38.34 -4.98 9.58
N PRO A 601 39.61 -4.90 9.98
CA PRO A 601 40.58 -5.94 9.68
C PRO A 601 40.36 -7.22 10.50
N PHE A 602 40.72 -8.36 9.91
CA PHE A 602 40.89 -9.64 10.61
C PHE A 602 42.00 -10.50 9.98
N GLU A 603 42.49 -11.50 10.72
CA GLU A 603 43.50 -12.47 10.26
C GLU A 603 43.09 -13.91 10.58
N ASN A 604 42.55 -14.14 11.77
CA ASN A 604 42.17 -15.47 12.22
C ASN A 604 40.69 -15.77 11.93
N GLU A 605 40.42 -16.94 11.33
CA GLU A 605 39.06 -17.34 10.96
C GLU A 605 38.12 -17.53 12.16
N GLU A 606 38.63 -18.10 13.27
CA GLU A 606 37.84 -18.31 14.48
C GLU A 606 37.53 -16.99 15.19
N ASP A 607 38.52 -16.09 15.30
CA ASP A 607 38.33 -14.75 15.87
C ASP A 607 37.28 -13.94 15.10
N VAL A 608 37.35 -13.93 13.76
CA VAL A 608 36.39 -13.16 12.95
C VAL A 608 34.98 -13.72 13.05
N LEU A 609 34.83 -15.04 13.17
CA LEU A 609 33.54 -15.68 13.38
C LEU A 609 32.93 -15.26 14.73
N ASP A 610 33.73 -15.28 15.80
CA ASP A 610 33.29 -14.86 17.12
C ASP A 610 32.87 -13.39 17.12
N ARG A 611 33.65 -12.49 16.49
CA ARG A 611 33.36 -11.06 16.37
C ARG A 611 32.17 -10.75 15.44
N ALA A 612 31.95 -11.57 14.42
CA ALA A 612 30.77 -11.48 13.57
C ALA A 612 29.50 -11.78 14.39
N ASN A 613 29.55 -12.84 15.20
CA ASN A 613 28.48 -13.27 16.09
C ASN A 613 28.35 -12.45 17.38
N GLU A 614 29.33 -11.61 17.72
CA GLU A 614 29.32 -10.73 18.90
C GLU A 614 28.28 -9.59 18.73
N THR A 615 27.01 -9.94 18.87
CA THR A 615 25.88 -9.02 18.80
C THR A 615 24.62 -9.66 19.41
N GLU A 616 23.70 -8.84 19.92
CA GLU A 616 22.40 -9.32 20.41
C GLU A 616 21.42 -9.62 19.26
N TYR A 617 21.74 -9.13 18.06
CA TYR A 617 20.96 -9.31 16.83
C TYR A 617 21.22 -10.67 16.17
N GLY A 618 20.51 -10.97 15.10
CA GLY A 618 20.67 -12.20 14.34
C GLY A 618 19.89 -12.21 13.03
N LEU A 619 19.82 -11.07 12.32
CA LEU A 619 19.01 -10.97 11.11
C LEU A 619 19.71 -11.55 9.89
N ALA A 620 20.87 -11.02 9.53
CA ALA A 620 21.64 -11.46 8.37
C ALA A 620 23.13 -11.56 8.66
N ALA A 621 23.83 -12.32 7.83
CA ALA A 621 25.28 -12.36 7.75
C ALA A 621 25.73 -12.71 6.32
N GLY A 622 27.00 -12.52 5.99
CA GLY A 622 27.53 -12.98 4.72
C GLY A 622 29.02 -13.27 4.72
N VAL A 623 29.43 -14.03 3.71
CA VAL A 623 30.81 -14.47 3.51
C VAL A 623 31.18 -14.42 2.03
N PHE A 624 32.35 -13.88 1.73
CA PHE A 624 32.98 -13.90 0.40
C PHE A 624 34.26 -14.72 0.46
N THR A 625 34.30 -15.81 -0.30
CA THR A 625 35.43 -16.76 -0.39
C THR A 625 35.21 -17.69 -1.59
N THR A 626 36.29 -18.19 -2.20
CA THR A 626 36.22 -19.22 -3.24
C THR A 626 36.33 -20.64 -2.67
N ASP A 627 36.76 -20.77 -1.42
CA ASP A 627 36.79 -22.06 -0.70
C ASP A 627 35.38 -22.51 -0.29
N LEU A 628 34.93 -23.61 -0.90
CA LEU A 628 33.61 -24.20 -0.66
C LEU A 628 33.42 -24.72 0.77
N GLN A 629 34.48 -25.30 1.37
CA GLN A 629 34.41 -25.84 2.73
C GLN A 629 34.28 -24.71 3.74
N ARG A 630 35.07 -23.64 3.55
CA ARG A 630 34.98 -22.42 4.34
C ARG A 630 33.61 -21.76 4.20
N ALA A 631 33.13 -21.58 2.97
CA ALA A 631 31.80 -21.01 2.71
C ALA A 631 30.69 -21.76 3.47
N HIS A 632 30.63 -23.09 3.33
CA HIS A 632 29.62 -23.91 3.99
C HIS A 632 29.81 -23.97 5.53
N SER A 633 31.05 -24.01 6.02
CA SER A 633 31.37 -23.97 7.45
C SER A 633 30.88 -22.67 8.09
N PHE A 634 31.23 -21.53 7.50
CA PHE A 634 30.79 -20.22 7.99
C PHE A 634 29.27 -20.06 7.89
N ALA A 635 28.64 -20.52 6.80
CA ALA A 635 27.19 -20.47 6.66
C ALA A 635 26.44 -21.19 7.79
N ASN A 636 27.00 -22.30 8.30
CA ASN A 636 26.40 -23.05 9.42
C ASN A 636 26.68 -22.44 10.80
N ARG A 637 27.77 -21.67 10.94
CA ARG A 637 28.27 -21.18 12.23
C ARG A 637 27.93 -19.72 12.51
N LEU A 638 27.58 -18.96 11.48
CA LEU A 638 27.07 -17.60 11.62
C LEU A 638 25.67 -17.64 12.24
N THR A 639 25.46 -16.86 13.31
CA THR A 639 24.19 -16.80 14.04
C THR A 639 23.28 -15.76 13.41
N ALA A 640 22.65 -16.12 12.29
CA ALA A 640 21.70 -15.28 11.60
C ALA A 640 20.59 -16.11 10.93
N GLY A 641 19.42 -15.51 10.72
CA GLY A 641 18.34 -16.16 9.99
C GLY A 641 18.51 -16.15 8.47
N ASN A 642 19.35 -15.25 7.94
CA ASN A 642 19.70 -15.18 6.52
C ASN A 642 21.23 -15.15 6.37
N VAL A 643 21.82 -16.08 5.62
CA VAL A 643 23.27 -16.08 5.36
C VAL A 643 23.53 -16.08 3.87
N TYR A 644 24.28 -15.07 3.41
CA TYR A 644 24.63 -14.88 2.01
C TYR A 644 26.08 -15.34 1.73
N VAL A 645 26.29 -16.12 0.68
CA VAL A 645 27.61 -16.59 0.26
C VAL A 645 27.90 -16.05 -1.13
N ASN A 646 28.97 -15.26 -1.26
CA ASN A 646 29.38 -14.61 -2.52
C ASN A 646 28.28 -13.73 -3.16
N THR A 647 27.38 -13.21 -2.34
CA THR A 647 26.31 -12.28 -2.70
C THR A 647 25.86 -11.53 -1.43
N PHE A 648 24.93 -10.57 -1.55
CA PHE A 648 24.30 -9.95 -0.39
C PHE A 648 22.96 -9.30 -0.76
N ASN A 649 22.01 -9.28 0.18
CA ASN A 649 20.68 -8.65 0.05
C ASN A 649 19.80 -9.24 -1.06
N ASP A 650 20.11 -10.44 -1.57
CA ASP A 650 19.17 -11.19 -2.39
C ASP A 650 17.91 -11.49 -1.61
N VAL A 651 16.75 -11.20 -2.19
CA VAL A 651 15.46 -11.50 -1.58
C VAL A 651 14.56 -12.18 -2.58
N SER A 652 13.94 -13.27 -2.14
CA SER A 652 13.11 -14.13 -2.97
C SER A 652 11.87 -14.54 -2.17
N PRO A 653 10.65 -14.39 -2.71
CA PRO A 653 9.45 -14.83 -2.00
C PRO A 653 9.40 -16.35 -1.77
N TRP A 654 10.27 -17.12 -2.42
CA TRP A 654 10.39 -18.57 -2.22
C TRP A 654 11.22 -18.96 -0.99
N VAL A 655 12.08 -18.05 -0.49
CA VAL A 655 12.98 -18.32 0.64
C VAL A 655 12.44 -17.61 1.89
N PRO A 656 12.27 -18.30 3.03
CA PRO A 656 11.87 -17.65 4.27
C PRO A 656 12.86 -16.57 4.68
N PHE A 657 12.36 -15.41 5.09
CA PHE A 657 13.15 -14.31 5.60
C PHE A 657 12.76 -14.05 7.06
N GLY A 658 13.76 -13.94 7.94
CA GLY A 658 13.55 -13.41 9.28
C GLY A 658 14.72 -13.55 10.22
N GLY A 659 14.58 -13.00 11.43
CA GLY A 659 15.67 -12.93 12.40
C GLY A 659 15.77 -14.09 13.40
N TYR A 660 16.94 -14.18 14.04
CA TYR A 660 17.20 -14.87 15.30
C TYR A 660 17.36 -13.84 16.43
N ASN A 661 17.37 -14.30 17.69
CA ASN A 661 17.68 -13.47 18.87
C ASN A 661 16.83 -12.18 18.95
N GLN A 662 17.44 -11.02 19.21
CA GLN A 662 16.72 -9.74 19.30
C GLN A 662 16.26 -9.21 17.92
N SER A 663 16.68 -9.81 16.81
CA SER A 663 16.15 -9.48 15.47
C SER A 663 14.74 -10.04 15.23
N GLY A 664 14.20 -10.79 16.19
CA GLY A 664 12.79 -11.17 16.23
C GLY A 664 12.56 -12.66 16.02
N TYR A 665 11.30 -13.01 15.72
CA TYR A 665 10.86 -14.39 15.56
C TYR A 665 9.63 -14.47 14.65
N GLY A 666 9.47 -15.64 14.04
CA GLY A 666 8.58 -15.83 12.89
C GLY A 666 9.33 -15.64 11.57
N ARG A 667 8.66 -15.90 10.46
CA ARG A 667 9.22 -15.71 9.12
C ARG A 667 8.20 -15.03 8.22
N GLU A 668 8.69 -14.11 7.41
CA GLU A 668 8.02 -13.66 6.19
C GLU A 668 8.51 -14.52 5.01
N ASN A 669 7.80 -14.48 3.89
CA ASN A 669 8.11 -15.25 2.67
C ASN A 669 8.19 -16.79 2.87
N GLY A 670 8.32 -17.48 1.74
CA GLY A 670 8.40 -18.92 1.66
C GLY A 670 7.17 -19.65 2.24
N GLN A 671 7.26 -20.96 2.29
CA GLN A 671 6.20 -21.78 2.89
C GLN A 671 6.11 -21.60 4.41
N ALA A 672 7.19 -21.18 5.07
CA ALA A 672 7.23 -20.94 6.51
C ALA A 672 6.24 -19.84 6.94
N ALA A 673 6.05 -18.78 6.14
CA ALA A 673 5.08 -17.73 6.43
C ALA A 673 3.66 -18.29 6.64
N ILE A 674 3.27 -19.33 5.90
CA ILE A 674 1.94 -19.96 6.00
C ILE A 674 1.68 -20.50 7.42
N GLU A 675 2.71 -20.98 8.11
CA GLU A 675 2.59 -21.47 9.49
C GLU A 675 2.19 -20.37 10.45
N TYR A 676 2.64 -19.14 10.19
CA TYR A 676 2.35 -17.98 11.05
C TYR A 676 1.02 -17.30 10.72
N TYR A 677 0.41 -17.59 9.57
CA TYR A 677 -0.90 -17.05 9.16
C TYR A 677 -2.02 -18.10 9.16
N SER A 678 -1.78 -19.30 9.68
CA SER A 678 -2.78 -20.36 9.81
C SER A 678 -2.64 -21.11 11.13
N GLN A 679 -3.59 -21.98 11.43
CA GLN A 679 -3.57 -22.86 12.59
C GLN A 679 -3.98 -24.27 12.20
N ILE A 680 -3.48 -25.26 12.96
CA ILE A 680 -3.78 -26.66 12.73
C ILE A 680 -4.90 -27.09 13.67
N LYS A 681 -5.98 -27.62 13.10
CA LYS A 681 -7.04 -28.34 13.83
C LYS A 681 -6.84 -29.83 13.66
N SER A 682 -6.60 -30.54 14.76
CA SER A 682 -6.59 -32.01 14.78
C SER A 682 -8.00 -32.55 15.00
N VAL A 683 -8.42 -33.48 14.15
CA VAL A 683 -9.70 -34.18 14.26
C VAL A 683 -9.42 -35.67 14.47
N PHE A 684 -9.91 -36.20 15.58
CA PHE A 684 -9.77 -37.61 15.95
C PHE A 684 -11.05 -38.35 15.59
N MET A 685 -10.91 -39.39 14.77
CA MET A 685 -12.02 -40.18 14.26
C MET A 685 -11.97 -41.58 14.83
N ASN A 686 -13.11 -42.04 15.33
CA ASN A 686 -13.37 -43.46 15.58
C ASN A 686 -14.61 -43.85 14.75
N VAL A 687 -14.39 -44.65 13.72
CA VAL A 687 -15.46 -45.08 12.79
C VAL A 687 -16.00 -46.48 13.11
N SER A 688 -15.50 -47.13 14.18
CA SER A 688 -15.94 -48.49 14.56
C SER A 688 -17.37 -48.58 15.07
N GLY A 689 -17.99 -47.44 15.42
CA GLY A 689 -19.28 -47.41 16.12
C GLY A 689 -19.24 -47.93 17.57
N LYS A 690 -18.04 -48.23 18.11
CA LYS A 690 -17.83 -48.70 19.47
C LYS A 690 -16.80 -47.79 20.17
N LEU A 691 -17.05 -47.44 21.42
CA LEU A 691 -16.11 -46.71 22.25
C LEU A 691 -15.93 -47.47 23.56
N ASP A 692 -14.71 -47.92 23.84
CA ASP A 692 -14.40 -48.63 25.09
C ASP A 692 -14.60 -47.67 26.26
N ASN A 693 -15.49 -48.05 27.18
CA ASN A 693 -15.68 -47.33 28.43
C ASN A 693 -14.82 -47.99 29.51
N PRO A 694 -13.77 -47.33 30.01
CA PRO A 694 -12.95 -47.89 31.09
C PRO A 694 -13.64 -47.85 32.46
N PHE A 695 -14.83 -47.26 32.55
CA PHE A 695 -15.62 -47.20 33.79
C PHE A 695 -16.70 -48.27 33.82
N PRO A 696 -16.88 -48.96 34.96
CA PRO A 696 -17.86 -50.04 35.12
C PRO A 696 -19.33 -49.57 35.06
#